data_AF-A0A3M1D468-F1
#
_entry.id   AF-A0A3M1D468-F1
#
_cell.length_a   1.000
_cell.length_b   1.000
_cell.length_c   1.000
_cell.angle_alpha   90.00
_cell.angle_beta   90.00
_cell.angle_gamma   90.00
#
_symmetry.space_group_name_H-M   'P 1'
#
loop_
_entity.id
_entity.type
_entity.pdbx_description
1 polymer ?
#
loop_
_entity_poly.entity_id
_entity_poly.type
_entity_poly.pdbx_seq_one_letter_code
_entity_poly.pdbx_strand_id
1 'polypeptide(L)'
;MTASQNGTEKTILGRTLRVSEKVLRLAGTAERTGSPPSARRVELTVMFTDIVGSTSFFERYGDDAGLEMVERHNRLLMPIVEQNGGRIVKTIGDAIMAVFDDAASAAQAAVQMQKALEAHNRGADERNRIRIRIGLNAGPVMEHAGDVYGDVVNAAARVESLADAECILVSRQVKDRLDDAGGFRCEPYDVVYVKGKSSPLEVFEVVWRPGTNPRGPRPLLYAGQVIGDRFEILAMLGEGGMGQVFRAKDRSLDEEVALKFIHPKLATDPEVVEQFKTEVKLARSITHPNVCRIHEFLQMDGRVFLSMELVDGEPLSEIIEKKAPLRPEQALEIMAGICAGLEAAHSRRVVHRDLKPGNILVERNTGRVVITDFGVARIAEKGASREAEVTGTPEYMAPEQASGLPAGPAADIYSSGIILYQLLCGRVPFSGPDPVEVAKQQVNGKPPPPTTFNPEIPAELERVVMSCLEKKPEARPPGAAELARRLGIGQRKPTSRPATIAWIAIAAGVVLAAALFAVHLSVKQKKHPGGQLATTALVASRALEYAPRWSPSGDRFAFLRQSGIWLAEGSPPSIKPLARVRPALGRAWLAWSPDDNSLYFPSGEHGGRSVARLDVSTAQTYQFADTECVGADASPESGELACSKPLPEGGHEIVLMDATGKLQRKLLEASGGISYLSPRWSPDASAIALTVKWPGFSSATDIAVFDIEESRLRMLTTDGRTSRAHNTDPAWGPAGEWIVYSSRRSGMHSLWAVSSKGGKSYPLTSGITRAMRFPDVSATGRLLFETVEHRLDIAVANASTAAPEELTTDPWPDRFPACNSSGDMVAFRSSRNTDDPRAVVLAVHEFTTGDQLVFPLPRGSRDLEWCGDSRVLVAQTAGTERRLLLFDLTTEKTEVLVDGFDRLWSPSADRDCRRVVFCGKRTKGDKRTVFLLDMKSRNVVILSPEDRHALYPAISPGGGWVAWREADRLDSLARAELVVMKLKGKRRTGLRPHRFGLSQRRLRFSEDGRFVYFAEPLEGGARILKVHRGGGRAVEVTLLPGIHTADFDLCPGEERIVYPVVTDQADIY
;
A
#
# COMPACT_ATOMS: atom_id res chain seq x y z
N MET A 1 -24.67 -6.40 33.59
CA MET A 1 -23.93 -6.60 34.85
C MET A 1 -23.01 -5.41 35.04
N THR A 2 -23.10 -4.74 36.19
CA THR A 2 -22.33 -3.56 36.58
C THR A 2 -20.85 -3.92 36.74
N ALA A 3 -20.00 -3.44 35.83
CA ALA A 3 -18.55 -3.64 35.91
C ALA A 3 -17.91 -2.50 36.73
N SER A 4 -17.24 -2.93 37.81
CA SER A 4 -16.42 -2.16 38.73
C SER A 4 -15.44 -1.20 38.04
N GLN A 5 -15.54 0.10 38.34
CA GLN A 5 -14.45 1.06 38.21
C GLN A 5 -13.40 0.75 39.28
N ASN A 6 -12.42 -0.10 38.95
CA ASN A 6 -11.11 -0.22 39.63
C ASN A 6 -10.28 -1.24 38.84
N GLY A 7 -9.26 -0.78 38.12
CA GLY A 7 -8.38 -1.69 37.35
C GLY A 7 -7.38 -1.00 36.44
N THR A 8 -6.66 0.02 36.92
CA THR A 8 -5.52 0.61 36.17
C THR A 8 -4.20 -0.10 36.43
N GLU A 9 -4.18 -1.12 37.27
CA GLU A 9 -3.02 -1.95 37.58
C GLU A 9 -3.50 -3.40 37.73
N LYS A 10 -3.04 -4.30 36.86
CA LYS A 10 -3.25 -5.74 36.98
C LYS A 10 -1.92 -6.47 36.95
N THR A 11 -1.81 -7.49 37.79
CA THR A 11 -0.62 -8.32 37.93
C THR A 11 -0.78 -9.58 37.08
N ILE A 12 -0.13 -9.65 35.93
CA ILE A 12 -0.03 -10.88 35.12
C ILE A 12 1.40 -11.39 35.28
N LEU A 13 1.56 -12.67 35.67
CA LEU A 13 2.87 -13.29 35.96
C LEU A 13 3.74 -12.52 36.97
N GLY A 14 3.13 -11.92 38.01
CA GLY A 14 3.85 -11.19 39.06
C GLY A 14 4.30 -9.77 38.69
N ARG A 15 3.99 -9.28 37.47
CA ARG A 15 4.22 -7.89 37.06
C ARG A 15 2.94 -7.09 37.07
N THR A 16 2.92 -5.99 37.82
CA THR A 16 1.91 -4.93 37.65
C THR A 16 2.15 -4.24 36.31
N LEU A 17 1.43 -4.66 35.27
CA LEU A 17 1.52 -4.02 33.97
C LEU A 17 0.56 -2.84 33.98
N ARG A 18 1.12 -1.62 33.95
CA ARG A 18 0.35 -0.45 33.55
C ARG A 18 0.04 -0.62 32.06
N VAL A 19 -1.23 -0.74 31.75
CA VAL A 19 -1.73 -0.64 30.38
C VAL A 19 -1.12 0.62 29.78
N SER A 20 -0.43 0.49 28.63
CA SER A 20 0.18 1.68 28.01
C SER A 20 -0.91 2.73 27.80
N GLU A 21 -0.60 4.00 28.05
CA GLU A 21 -1.53 5.11 27.80
C GLU A 21 -2.09 5.09 26.37
N LYS A 22 -1.35 4.48 25.44
CA LYS A 22 -1.74 4.28 24.03
C LYS A 22 -2.93 3.32 23.88
N VAL A 23 -3.05 2.31 24.74
CA VAL A 23 -4.16 1.33 24.75
C VAL A 23 -5.36 1.87 25.54
N LEU A 24 -5.14 2.61 26.63
CA LEU A 24 -6.22 3.31 27.34
C LEU A 24 -6.87 4.42 26.48
N ARG A 25 -6.10 5.07 25.59
CA ARG A 25 -6.62 6.05 24.63
C ARG A 25 -7.37 5.43 23.44
N LEU A 26 -7.13 4.15 23.12
CA LEU A 26 -7.88 3.43 22.08
C LEU A 26 -9.20 2.83 22.59
N ALA A 27 -9.37 2.74 23.91
CA ALA A 27 -10.54 2.14 24.55
C ALA A 27 -11.45 3.13 25.34
N GLY A 28 -11.13 4.43 25.42
CA GLY A 28 -11.94 5.37 26.20
C GLY A 28 -11.88 6.83 25.74
N THR A 29 -13.05 7.44 25.65
CA THR A 29 -13.34 8.86 25.35
C THR A 29 -12.92 9.84 26.48
N ALA A 30 -12.09 10.87 26.15
CA ALA A 30 -11.78 12.13 26.89
C ALA A 30 -11.28 12.02 28.37
N GLU A 31 -10.42 12.85 29.00
CA GLU A 31 -10.05 14.27 28.97
C GLU A 31 -8.57 14.49 29.42
N ARG A 32 -8.00 15.68 29.18
CA ARG A 32 -6.64 16.14 29.58
C ARG A 32 -6.69 17.03 30.83
N THR A 33 -5.88 16.78 31.87
CA THR A 33 -5.36 17.83 32.79
C THR A 33 -4.01 17.46 33.45
N GLY A 34 -3.04 18.38 33.46
CA GLY A 34 -1.81 18.35 34.30
C GLY A 34 -0.47 18.63 33.56
N SER A 35 0.23 19.73 33.90
CA SER A 35 1.50 20.17 33.26
C SER A 35 2.79 19.51 33.84
N PRO A 36 3.85 19.23 33.04
CA PRO A 36 5.15 18.67 33.48
C PRO A 36 6.31 19.71 33.58
N PRO A 37 7.49 19.36 34.16
CA PRO A 37 8.52 20.29 34.68
C PRO A 37 9.46 20.92 33.62
N SER A 38 10.16 21.99 34.02
CA SER A 38 10.83 23.00 33.16
C SER A 38 12.06 22.52 32.37
N ALA A 39 12.13 22.94 31.10
CA ALA A 39 13.27 22.72 30.18
C ALA A 39 14.35 23.82 30.33
N ARG A 40 15.64 23.47 30.12
CA ARG A 40 16.79 24.40 30.24
C ARG A 40 17.36 24.75 28.87
N ARG A 41 17.71 26.02 28.61
CA ARG A 41 18.34 26.48 27.35
C ARG A 41 19.87 26.55 27.50
N VAL A 42 20.63 25.91 26.62
CA VAL A 42 22.11 25.85 26.60
C VAL A 42 22.64 26.00 25.18
N GLU A 43 23.86 26.51 24.99
CA GLU A 43 24.48 26.63 23.65
C GLU A 43 25.37 25.43 23.40
N LEU A 44 25.08 24.66 22.34
CA LEU A 44 25.80 23.42 22.00
C LEU A 44 26.02 23.30 20.49
N THR A 45 27.03 22.52 20.12
CA THR A 45 27.23 22.03 18.74
C THR A 45 26.65 20.63 18.63
N VAL A 46 25.73 20.44 17.69
CA VAL A 46 25.07 19.15 17.42
C VAL A 46 25.72 18.51 16.19
N MET A 47 26.04 17.22 16.29
CA MET A 47 26.60 16.40 15.20
C MET A 47 25.69 15.21 14.91
N PHE A 48 25.43 14.99 13.61
CA PHE A 48 24.80 13.77 13.09
C PHE A 48 25.77 13.04 12.17
N THR A 49 25.67 11.71 12.17
CA THR A 49 26.39 10.82 11.26
C THR A 49 25.42 9.80 10.68
N ASP A 50 25.71 9.29 9.48
CA ASP A 50 24.91 8.25 8.81
C ASP A 50 25.80 7.34 7.96
N ILE A 51 25.48 6.05 7.84
CA ILE A 51 26.25 5.09 7.02
C ILE A 51 25.74 5.12 5.57
N VAL A 52 26.61 5.53 4.65
CA VAL A 52 26.22 5.66 3.25
C VAL A 52 26.04 4.29 2.58
N GLY A 53 24.84 4.07 2.06
CA GLY A 53 24.47 2.86 1.34
C GLY A 53 24.11 1.69 2.24
N SER A 54 23.87 1.94 3.53
CA SER A 54 23.51 0.91 4.50
C SER A 54 22.33 0.05 4.01
N THR A 55 21.22 0.66 3.56
CA THR A 55 20.05 -0.07 3.04
C THR A 55 20.42 -1.05 1.92
N SER A 56 21.21 -0.60 0.94
CA SER A 56 21.67 -1.46 -0.17
C SER A 56 22.64 -2.56 0.29
N PHE A 57 23.38 -2.30 1.36
CA PHE A 57 24.26 -3.26 1.99
C PHE A 57 23.46 -4.34 2.73
N PHE A 58 22.42 -3.96 3.48
CA PHE A 58 21.44 -4.87 4.08
C PHE A 58 20.79 -5.77 3.01
N GLU A 59 20.39 -5.22 1.87
CA GLU A 59 19.79 -5.98 0.77
C GLU A 59 20.78 -6.94 0.08
N ARG A 60 22.04 -6.52 -0.10
CA ARG A 60 23.05 -7.30 -0.84
C ARG A 60 23.69 -8.40 0.02
N TYR A 61 24.00 -8.10 1.28
CA TYR A 61 24.76 -8.98 2.16
C TYR A 61 23.93 -9.58 3.32
N GLY A 62 22.67 -9.17 3.46
CA GLY A 62 21.74 -9.67 4.47
C GLY A 62 21.83 -8.92 5.80
N ASP A 63 20.82 -9.13 6.65
CA ASP A 63 20.62 -8.40 7.90
C ASP A 63 21.80 -8.57 8.89
N ASP A 64 22.41 -9.76 8.95
CA ASP A 64 23.55 -10.05 9.85
C ASP A 64 24.79 -9.23 9.50
N ALA A 65 25.11 -9.14 8.20
CA ALA A 65 26.23 -8.35 7.74
C ALA A 65 25.98 -6.85 7.95
N GLY A 66 24.73 -6.41 7.77
CA GLY A 66 24.33 -5.03 8.04
C GLY A 66 24.41 -4.68 9.53
N LEU A 67 24.01 -5.58 10.44
CA LEU A 67 24.16 -5.38 11.88
C LEU A 67 25.65 -5.33 12.28
N GLU A 68 26.48 -6.23 11.75
CA GLU A 68 27.92 -6.24 12.01
C GLU A 68 28.60 -4.93 11.53
N MET A 69 28.14 -4.39 10.40
CA MET A 69 28.57 -3.09 9.88
C MET A 69 28.21 -1.95 10.84
N VAL A 70 27.00 -1.93 11.40
CA VAL A 70 26.56 -0.92 12.39
C VAL A 70 27.31 -1.06 13.72
N GLU A 71 27.49 -2.27 14.23
CA GLU A 71 28.29 -2.50 15.44
C GLU A 71 29.73 -2.06 15.28
N ARG A 72 30.32 -2.32 14.10
CA ARG A 72 31.68 -1.90 13.77
C ARG A 72 31.78 -0.38 13.63
N HIS A 73 30.79 0.25 13.00
CA HIS A 73 30.66 1.70 12.95
C HIS A 73 30.62 2.29 14.37
N ASN A 74 29.73 1.81 15.25
CA ASN A 74 29.62 2.31 16.63
C ASN A 74 30.93 2.12 17.41
N ARG A 75 31.55 0.94 17.29
CA ARG A 75 32.82 0.61 17.98
C ARG A 75 33.98 1.52 17.56
N LEU A 76 34.03 1.93 16.28
CA LEU A 76 35.09 2.79 15.76
C LEU A 76 34.85 4.26 16.10
N LEU A 77 33.59 4.73 16.09
CA LEU A 77 33.29 6.16 16.11
C LEU A 77 32.86 6.69 17.48
N MET A 78 32.15 5.91 18.29
CA MET A 78 31.68 6.37 19.61
C MET A 78 32.84 6.81 20.54
N PRO A 79 33.97 6.07 20.63
CA PRO A 79 35.10 6.51 21.46
C PRO A 79 35.69 7.84 21.00
N ILE A 80 35.62 8.16 19.70
CA ILE A 80 36.12 9.42 19.15
C ILE A 80 35.26 10.59 19.62
N VAL A 81 33.93 10.41 19.72
CA VAL A 81 33.04 11.43 20.29
C VAL A 81 33.46 11.77 21.72
N GLU A 82 33.61 10.75 22.56
CA GLU A 82 33.93 10.91 23.98
C GLU A 82 35.34 11.51 24.20
N GLN A 83 36.33 11.08 23.40
CA GLN A 83 37.71 11.59 23.47
C GLN A 83 37.82 13.08 23.12
N ASN A 84 36.91 13.59 22.30
CA ASN A 84 36.84 15.00 21.92
C ASN A 84 35.80 15.76 22.78
N GLY A 85 35.46 15.26 23.97
CA GLY A 85 34.58 15.94 24.92
C GLY A 85 33.10 15.97 24.51
N GLY A 86 32.69 15.16 23.52
CA GLY A 86 31.31 15.04 23.10
C GLY A 86 30.51 14.03 23.92
N ARG A 87 29.20 14.23 23.99
CA ARG A 87 28.25 13.29 24.60
C ARG A 87 27.31 12.71 23.55
N ILE A 88 27.16 11.39 23.52
CA ILE A 88 26.17 10.71 22.69
C ILE A 88 24.79 10.88 23.32
N VAL A 89 23.83 11.41 22.56
CA VAL A 89 22.45 11.57 23.01
C VAL A 89 21.65 10.29 22.74
N LYS A 90 21.75 9.75 21.53
CA LYS A 90 21.12 8.49 21.11
C LYS A 90 21.72 7.95 19.81
N THR A 91 21.48 6.67 19.56
CA THR A 91 21.70 6.01 18.27
C THR A 91 20.37 5.66 17.63
N ILE A 92 20.20 5.95 16.35
CA ILE A 92 18.98 5.65 15.58
C ILE A 92 19.41 4.82 14.38
N GLY A 93 19.21 3.50 14.44
CA GLY A 93 19.68 2.59 13.38
C GLY A 93 21.19 2.66 13.20
N ASP A 94 21.63 3.16 12.05
CA ASP A 94 23.01 3.37 11.62
C ASP A 94 23.53 4.81 11.84
N ALA A 95 22.75 5.67 12.51
CA ALA A 95 23.10 7.06 12.78
C ALA A 95 23.49 7.31 14.26
N ILE A 96 24.54 8.12 14.48
CA ILE A 96 24.94 8.64 15.80
C ILE A 96 24.55 10.10 15.92
N MET A 97 23.84 10.46 17.00
CA MET A 97 23.56 11.83 17.41
C MET A 97 24.40 12.19 18.64
N ALA A 98 25.26 13.21 18.50
CA ALA A 98 26.14 13.68 19.57
C ALA A 98 26.09 15.20 19.74
N VAL A 99 26.43 15.67 20.95
CA VAL A 99 26.54 17.08 21.30
C VAL A 99 27.91 17.41 21.87
N PHE A 100 28.40 18.61 21.58
CA PHE A 100 29.68 19.14 22.04
C PHE A 100 29.50 20.56 22.58
N ASP A 101 30.33 20.95 23.54
CA ASP A 101 30.31 22.31 24.09
C ASP A 101 30.82 23.35 23.09
N ASP A 102 31.67 22.97 22.14
CA ASP A 102 32.25 23.87 21.14
C ASP A 102 32.38 23.24 19.74
N ALA A 103 32.48 24.11 18.73
CA ALA A 103 32.52 23.75 17.32
C ALA A 103 33.84 23.09 16.89
N ALA A 104 34.96 23.45 17.52
CA ALA A 104 36.27 22.93 17.16
C ALA A 104 36.42 21.48 17.60
N SER A 105 35.98 21.14 18.81
CA SER A 105 35.91 19.77 19.34
C SER A 105 35.03 18.88 18.47
N ALA A 106 33.86 19.37 18.05
CA ALA A 106 32.97 18.64 17.16
C ALA A 106 33.60 18.39 15.77
N ALA A 107 34.22 19.42 15.17
CA ALA A 107 34.89 19.28 13.87
C ALA A 107 36.13 18.37 13.96
N GLN A 108 36.87 18.45 15.05
CA GLN A 108 38.03 17.59 15.31
C GLN A 108 37.60 16.12 15.44
N ALA A 109 36.50 15.85 16.15
CA ALA A 109 35.89 14.52 16.23
C ALA A 109 35.50 14.02 14.83
N ALA A 110 34.80 14.85 14.04
CA ALA A 110 34.40 14.50 12.68
C ALA A 110 35.59 14.16 11.76
N VAL A 111 36.68 14.93 11.84
CA VAL A 111 37.92 14.66 11.08
C VAL A 111 38.58 13.36 11.55
N GLN A 112 38.61 13.10 12.86
CA GLN A 112 39.16 11.85 13.40
C GLN A 112 38.33 10.64 13.00
N MET A 113 36.99 10.76 12.97
CA MET A 113 36.09 9.71 12.47
C MET A 113 36.40 9.36 11.02
N GLN A 114 36.54 10.35 10.14
CA GLN A 114 36.87 10.11 8.74
C GLN A 114 38.25 9.46 8.58
N LYS A 115 39.26 9.88 9.36
CA LYS A 115 40.60 9.27 9.35
C LYS A 115 40.59 7.83 9.89
N ALA A 116 39.83 7.55 10.95
CA ALA A 116 39.68 6.21 11.51
C ALA A 116 39.04 5.26 10.49
N LEU A 117 38.00 5.72 9.79
CA LEU A 117 37.37 4.96 8.72
C LEU A 117 38.28 4.80 7.49
N GLU A 118 39.07 5.80 7.13
CA GLU A 118 40.05 5.68 6.05
C GLU A 118 41.14 4.65 6.36
N ALA A 119 41.64 4.63 7.60
CA ALA A 119 42.58 3.62 8.07
C ALA A 119 41.95 2.22 8.08
N HIS A 120 40.72 2.09 8.57
CA HIS A 120 39.96 0.85 8.58
C HIS A 120 39.67 0.32 7.16
N ASN A 121 39.32 1.21 6.24
CA ASN A 121 38.98 0.86 4.86
C ASN A 121 40.22 0.48 4.03
N ARG A 122 41.44 0.77 4.51
CA ARG A 122 42.68 0.46 3.80
C ARG A 122 42.95 -1.05 3.87
N GLY A 123 42.65 -1.74 2.77
CA GLY A 123 42.81 -3.20 2.67
C GLY A 123 41.57 -4.00 3.06
N ALA A 124 40.46 -3.33 3.41
CA ALA A 124 39.16 -3.96 3.61
C ALA A 124 38.49 -4.27 2.26
N ASP A 125 37.88 -5.45 2.14
CA ASP A 125 37.02 -5.79 1.00
C ASP A 125 35.74 -4.94 0.99
N GLU A 126 34.97 -4.99 -0.11
CA GLU A 126 33.74 -4.20 -0.28
C GLU A 126 32.72 -4.45 0.85
N ARG A 127 32.72 -5.65 1.43
CA ARG A 127 31.85 -6.02 2.55
C ARG A 127 32.26 -5.35 3.86
N ASN A 128 33.55 -5.08 4.07
CA ASN A 128 34.06 -4.57 5.33
C ASN A 128 34.30 -3.06 5.35
N ARG A 129 34.12 -2.39 4.21
CA ARG A 129 34.29 -0.93 4.10
C ARG A 129 33.09 -0.19 4.68
N ILE A 130 33.36 0.81 5.52
CA ILE A 130 32.36 1.71 6.10
C ILE A 130 32.63 3.12 5.60
N ARG A 131 31.61 3.76 5.04
CA ARG A 131 31.67 5.17 4.63
C ARG A 131 30.53 5.90 5.31
N ILE A 132 30.84 7.04 5.91
CA ILE A 132 29.85 7.86 6.61
C ILE A 132 29.79 9.25 6.02
N ARG A 133 28.66 9.90 6.20
CA ARG A 133 28.49 11.33 5.99
C ARG A 133 28.25 12.00 7.35
N ILE A 134 28.71 13.24 7.52
CA ILE A 134 28.68 13.95 8.80
C ILE A 134 28.15 15.37 8.60
N GLY A 135 27.24 15.81 9.47
CA GLY A 135 26.73 17.19 9.49
C GLY A 135 26.79 17.83 10.87
N LEU A 136 27.23 19.09 10.93
CA LEU A 136 27.36 19.87 12.15
C LEU A 136 26.61 21.19 12.07
N ASN A 137 25.94 21.55 13.16
CA ASN A 137 25.38 22.88 13.37
C ASN A 137 25.44 23.28 14.84
N ALA A 138 25.58 24.58 15.13
CA ALA A 138 25.80 25.08 16.49
C ALA A 138 24.87 26.26 16.83
N GLY A 139 24.37 26.27 18.06
CA GLY A 139 23.49 27.32 18.58
C GLY A 139 22.75 26.92 19.86
N PRO A 140 21.74 27.70 20.29
CA PRO A 140 20.99 27.43 21.51
C PRO A 140 20.01 26.25 21.36
N VAL A 141 20.11 25.25 22.24
CA VAL A 141 19.23 24.09 22.35
C VAL A 141 18.50 24.04 23.69
N MET A 142 17.35 23.37 23.72
CA MET A 142 16.59 23.06 24.93
C MET A 142 16.93 21.65 25.39
N GLU A 143 17.44 21.50 26.60
CA GLU A 143 17.72 20.21 27.21
C GLU A 143 16.61 19.83 28.20
N HIS A 144 16.10 18.60 28.07
CA HIS A 144 15.10 18.04 28.97
C HIS A 144 15.31 16.53 29.09
N ALA A 145 15.46 16.04 30.33
CA ALA A 145 15.62 14.62 30.66
C ALA A 145 16.76 13.89 29.90
N GLY A 146 17.85 14.59 29.56
CA GLY A 146 19.02 14.03 28.87
C GLY A 146 18.96 14.11 27.33
N ASP A 147 17.80 14.45 26.77
CA ASP A 147 17.61 14.75 25.35
C ASP A 147 17.80 16.24 25.06
N VAL A 148 18.15 16.55 23.80
CA VAL A 148 18.25 17.91 23.27
C VAL A 148 17.23 18.16 22.17
N TYR A 149 16.62 19.34 22.22
CA TYR A 149 15.53 19.77 21.36
C TYR A 149 15.79 21.17 20.80
N GLY A 150 15.20 21.48 19.65
CA GLY A 150 15.21 22.82 19.05
C GLY A 150 15.80 22.87 17.65
N ASP A 151 15.72 24.04 17.03
CA ASP A 151 16.05 24.25 15.61
C ASP A 151 17.49 23.87 15.25
N VAL A 152 18.39 23.92 16.22
CA VAL A 152 19.81 23.55 16.03
C VAL A 152 19.95 22.07 15.68
N VAL A 153 19.14 21.20 16.31
CA VAL A 153 19.12 19.75 16.06
C VAL A 153 18.60 19.46 14.65
N ASN A 154 17.49 20.11 14.27
CA ASN A 154 16.91 19.98 12.94
C ASN A 154 17.87 20.47 11.85
N ALA A 155 18.54 21.60 12.08
CA ALA A 155 19.53 22.12 11.14
C ALA A 155 20.75 21.20 11.01
N ALA A 156 21.25 20.58 12.10
CA ALA A 156 22.35 19.63 12.04
C ALA A 156 22.01 18.38 11.20
N ALA A 157 20.81 17.80 11.39
CA ALA A 157 20.33 16.67 10.60
C ALA A 157 20.18 17.03 9.10
N ARG A 158 19.73 18.26 8.79
CA ARG A 158 19.68 18.73 7.40
C ARG A 158 21.05 18.87 6.77
N VAL A 159 22.01 19.43 7.51
CA VAL A 159 23.40 19.58 7.05
C VAL A 159 23.99 18.19 6.74
N GLU A 160 23.73 17.19 7.58
CA GLU A 160 24.18 15.81 7.37
C GLU A 160 23.54 15.18 6.13
N SER A 161 22.23 15.36 5.92
CA SER A 161 21.52 14.77 4.78
C SER A 161 22.06 15.23 3.40
N LEU A 162 22.80 16.34 3.35
CA LEU A 162 23.44 16.90 2.15
C LEU A 162 24.83 16.35 1.89
N ALA A 163 25.48 15.80 2.91
CA ALA A 163 26.83 15.32 2.81
C ALA A 163 26.87 14.03 1.98
N ASP A 164 27.78 13.99 1.03
CA ASP A 164 28.13 12.75 0.33
C ASP A 164 29.00 11.84 1.22
N ALA A 165 29.23 10.61 0.76
CA ALA A 165 30.13 9.68 1.44
C ALA A 165 31.50 10.32 1.71
N GLU A 166 31.95 10.20 2.96
CA GLU A 166 33.22 10.71 3.47
C GLU A 166 33.34 12.25 3.52
N CYS A 167 32.20 12.96 3.42
CA CYS A 167 32.13 14.42 3.57
C CYS A 167 31.83 14.83 5.01
N ILE A 168 32.34 16.00 5.39
CA ILE A 168 32.04 16.68 6.66
C ILE A 168 31.45 18.03 6.28
N LEU A 169 30.15 18.21 6.50
CA LEU A 169 29.47 19.46 6.21
C LEU A 169 29.18 20.22 7.51
N VAL A 170 29.37 21.53 7.47
CA VAL A 170 29.20 22.43 8.60
C VAL A 170 28.36 23.62 8.19
N SER A 171 27.48 24.10 9.08
CA SER A 171 26.77 25.35 8.87
C SER A 171 27.69 26.57 8.94
N ARG A 172 27.24 27.72 8.42
CA ARG A 172 27.92 29.01 8.61
C ARG A 172 28.27 29.27 10.08
N GLN A 173 27.36 29.01 11.02
CA GLN A 173 27.63 29.23 12.45
C GLN A 173 28.75 28.36 13.01
N VAL A 174 28.94 27.17 12.44
CA VAL A 174 30.07 26.30 12.80
C VAL A 174 31.32 26.80 12.09
N LYS A 175 31.25 27.09 10.78
CA LYS A 175 32.37 27.63 10.00
C LYS A 175 32.94 28.91 10.61
N ASP A 176 32.11 29.86 11.02
CA ASP A 176 32.58 31.12 11.62
C ASP A 176 33.34 30.85 12.93
N ARG A 177 32.84 29.94 13.77
CA ARG A 177 33.55 29.50 14.98
C ARG A 177 34.84 28.72 14.67
N LEU A 178 34.89 28.01 13.54
CA LEU A 178 36.09 27.30 13.08
C LEU A 178 37.15 28.26 12.53
N ASP A 179 36.74 29.33 11.85
CA ASP A 179 37.64 30.39 11.41
C ASP A 179 38.30 31.09 12.61
N ASP A 180 37.53 31.31 13.69
CA ASP A 180 38.03 31.88 14.95
C ASP A 180 39.00 30.93 15.68
N ALA A 181 38.71 29.63 15.70
CA ALA A 181 39.54 28.62 16.35
C ALA A 181 40.84 28.32 15.57
N GLY A 182 40.82 28.47 14.25
CA GLY A 182 41.91 28.12 13.34
C GLY A 182 42.08 26.61 13.15
N GLY A 183 42.84 26.22 12.13
CA GLY A 183 43.22 24.82 11.89
C GLY A 183 42.28 23.99 11.00
N PHE A 184 41.15 24.54 10.55
CA PHE A 184 40.23 23.87 9.64
C PHE A 184 40.14 24.63 8.31
N ARG A 185 40.26 23.89 7.20
CA ARG A 185 40.00 24.44 5.87
C ARG A 185 38.54 24.20 5.53
N CYS A 186 37.73 25.25 5.60
CA CYS A 186 36.34 25.22 5.20
C CYS A 186 36.19 25.83 3.82
N GLU A 187 35.44 25.14 2.97
CA GLU A 187 35.21 25.54 1.59
C GLU A 187 33.65 25.73 1.48
N PRO A 188 33.07 26.70 0.74
CA PRO A 188 31.60 26.82 0.51
C PRO A 188 30.91 25.73 -0.33
N TYR A 189 30.14 24.81 0.24
CA TYR A 189 29.56 23.60 -0.41
C TYR A 189 28.19 23.81 -1.07
N ASP A 190 27.17 24.18 -0.28
CA ASP A 190 25.79 24.38 -0.77
C ASP A 190 25.06 25.40 0.12
N VAL A 191 23.86 25.80 -0.25
CA VAL A 191 23.03 26.73 0.53
C VAL A 191 21.69 26.09 0.77
N VAL A 192 21.31 25.97 2.05
CA VAL A 192 20.18 25.12 2.47
C VAL A 192 19.18 25.90 3.27
N TYR A 193 17.95 25.91 2.77
CA TYR A 193 16.85 26.58 3.43
C TYR A 193 16.25 25.68 4.50
N VAL A 194 16.35 26.12 5.76
CA VAL A 194 15.70 25.44 6.89
C VAL A 194 14.28 25.98 7.01
N LYS A 195 13.28 25.09 6.92
CA LYS A 195 11.85 25.42 7.09
C LYS A 195 11.67 26.27 8.37
N GLY A 196 11.22 27.51 8.22
CA GLY A 196 11.02 28.45 9.33
C GLY A 196 12.14 29.49 9.56
N LYS A 197 13.23 29.51 8.76
CA LYS A 197 14.24 30.58 8.78
C LYS A 197 14.11 31.53 7.59
N SER A 198 14.32 32.83 7.83
CA SER A 198 14.27 33.90 6.83
C SER A 198 15.54 34.02 5.99
N SER A 199 16.65 33.43 6.44
CA SER A 199 17.92 33.36 5.71
C SER A 199 18.35 31.91 5.55
N PRO A 200 18.91 31.55 4.39
CA PRO A 200 19.38 30.20 4.18
C PRO A 200 20.64 29.92 4.99
N LEU A 201 20.80 28.67 5.36
CA LEU A 201 22.00 28.17 6.02
C LEU A 201 23.04 27.92 4.94
N GLU A 202 24.09 28.71 4.91
CA GLU A 202 25.24 28.38 4.07
C GLU A 202 25.97 27.18 4.68
N VAL A 203 26.28 26.22 3.83
CA VAL A 203 26.92 24.95 4.21
C VAL A 203 28.30 24.92 3.59
N PHE A 204 29.27 24.56 4.41
CA PHE A 204 30.68 24.48 4.05
C PHE A 204 31.16 23.04 4.21
N GLU A 205 32.04 22.60 3.33
CA GLU A 205 32.75 21.34 3.51
C GLU A 205 34.05 21.60 4.27
N VAL A 206 34.27 20.82 5.33
CA VAL A 206 35.57 20.77 6.02
C VAL A 206 36.49 19.84 5.23
N VAL A 207 37.48 20.42 4.56
CA VAL A 207 38.48 19.69 3.79
C VAL A 207 39.49 19.06 4.74
N TRP A 208 39.34 17.76 4.95
CA TRP A 208 40.13 17.00 5.93
C TRP A 208 41.29 16.19 5.31
N ARG A 209 41.31 16.05 3.98
CA ARG A 209 42.41 15.41 3.23
C ARG A 209 43.36 16.46 2.65
N PRO A 210 44.69 16.33 2.87
CA PRO A 210 45.67 17.22 2.24
C PRO A 210 45.65 17.08 0.71
N GLY A 211 45.60 18.20 -0.01
CA GLY A 211 45.77 18.22 -1.47
C GLY A 211 44.58 17.74 -2.31
N THR A 212 43.43 17.40 -1.70
CA THR A 212 42.21 17.04 -2.44
C THR A 212 41.33 18.25 -2.67
N ASN A 213 40.81 18.41 -3.89
CA ASN A 213 39.71 19.34 -4.15
C ASN A 213 38.41 18.83 -3.49
N PRO A 214 37.50 19.73 -3.09
CA PRO A 214 36.20 19.36 -2.53
C PRO A 214 35.47 18.39 -3.47
N ARG A 215 34.86 17.35 -2.89
CA ARG A 215 34.05 16.38 -3.66
C ARG A 215 32.72 17.05 -3.93
N GLY A 216 32.33 17.11 -5.20
CA GLY A 216 31.33 18.07 -5.69
C GLY A 216 29.93 17.96 -5.06
N PRO A 217 29.00 18.86 -5.43
CA PRO A 217 29.20 19.96 -6.36
C PRO A 217 29.21 21.34 -5.67
N ARG A 218 29.94 22.27 -6.30
CA ARG A 218 29.82 23.72 -6.09
C ARG A 218 29.90 24.44 -7.43
N PRO A 219 29.47 25.70 -7.55
CA PRO A 219 28.77 26.52 -6.57
C PRO A 219 27.39 27.00 -7.08
N LEU A 220 26.64 27.55 -6.12
CA LEU A 220 25.78 28.73 -6.25
C LEU A 220 25.86 29.43 -7.61
N LEU A 221 24.72 29.56 -8.29
CA LEU A 221 24.59 30.50 -9.40
C LEU A 221 24.65 31.92 -8.82
N TYR A 222 25.56 32.73 -9.31
CA TYR A 222 25.72 34.12 -8.90
C TYR A 222 25.57 35.06 -10.11
N ALA A 223 25.21 36.31 -9.85
CA ALA A 223 25.04 37.32 -10.88
C ALA A 223 26.32 37.50 -11.72
N GLY A 224 26.20 37.53 -13.04
CA GLY A 224 27.28 37.62 -14.02
C GLY A 224 27.83 36.27 -14.51
N GLN A 225 27.44 35.15 -13.90
CA GLN A 225 27.84 33.82 -14.38
C GLN A 225 27.15 33.46 -15.70
N VAL A 226 27.87 32.83 -16.63
CA VAL A 226 27.31 32.39 -17.93
C VAL A 226 27.24 30.87 -17.97
N ILE A 227 26.09 30.32 -18.35
CA ILE A 227 25.82 28.88 -18.47
C ILE A 227 25.68 28.51 -19.95
N GLY A 228 26.46 27.52 -20.40
CA GLY A 228 26.47 27.00 -21.76
C GLY A 228 26.74 28.06 -22.83
N ASP A 229 27.54 29.08 -22.50
CA ASP A 229 27.82 30.28 -23.31
C ASP A 229 26.59 31.09 -23.76
N ARG A 230 25.40 30.76 -23.26
CA ARG A 230 24.12 31.33 -23.70
C ARG A 230 23.41 32.10 -22.61
N PHE A 231 23.34 31.57 -21.40
CA PHE A 231 22.52 32.18 -20.34
C PHE A 231 23.38 32.88 -19.30
N GLU A 232 23.28 34.20 -19.22
CA GLU A 232 23.92 34.98 -18.18
C GLU A 232 22.99 35.18 -16.99
N ILE A 233 23.36 34.65 -15.81
CA ILE A 233 22.61 34.80 -14.57
C ILE A 233 22.64 36.27 -14.13
N LEU A 234 21.48 36.88 -13.92
CA LEU A 234 21.37 38.28 -13.48
C LEU A 234 21.05 38.38 -11.98
N ALA A 235 20.08 37.59 -11.50
CA ALA A 235 19.66 37.61 -10.11
C ALA A 235 18.91 36.32 -9.73
N MET A 236 18.92 35.94 -8.46
CA MET A 236 18.05 34.86 -7.96
C MET A 236 16.63 35.40 -7.73
N LEU A 237 15.62 34.65 -8.20
CA LEU A 237 14.20 34.99 -8.03
C LEU A 237 13.55 34.22 -6.88
N GLY A 238 14.03 33.02 -6.55
CA GLY A 238 13.52 32.23 -5.43
C GLY A 238 14.08 30.81 -5.35
N GLU A 239 13.85 30.14 -4.22
CA GLU A 239 14.22 28.74 -3.98
C GLU A 239 13.03 27.93 -3.46
N GLY A 240 12.88 26.69 -3.94
CA GLY A 240 11.87 25.75 -3.47
C GLY A 240 12.37 24.30 -3.47
N GLY A 241 11.53 23.36 -3.03
CA GLY A 241 11.91 21.95 -2.81
C GLY A 241 12.36 21.15 -4.06
N MET A 242 12.36 21.75 -5.25
CA MET A 242 12.78 21.13 -6.51
C MET A 242 14.04 21.77 -7.10
N GLY A 243 14.51 22.86 -6.50
CA GLY A 243 15.68 23.63 -6.90
C GLY A 243 15.43 25.13 -6.97
N GLN A 244 16.31 25.84 -7.67
CA GLN A 244 16.45 27.30 -7.59
C GLN A 244 16.01 27.98 -8.91
N VAL A 245 15.41 29.17 -8.81
CA VAL A 245 14.96 29.97 -9.96
C VAL A 245 15.78 31.26 -10.05
N PHE A 246 16.31 31.55 -11.24
CA PHE A 246 17.11 32.74 -11.53
C PHE A 246 16.55 33.53 -12.70
N ARG A 247 16.62 34.86 -12.62
CA ARG A 247 16.54 35.76 -13.77
C ARG A 247 17.84 35.65 -14.54
N ALA A 248 17.77 35.42 -15.84
CA ALA A 248 18.93 35.31 -16.71
C ALA A 248 18.69 36.02 -18.03
N LYS A 249 19.76 36.45 -18.70
CA LYS A 249 19.74 36.94 -20.08
C LYS A 249 20.11 35.80 -21.02
N ASP A 250 19.22 35.44 -21.93
CA ASP A 250 19.51 34.56 -23.06
C ASP A 250 20.25 35.37 -24.14
N ARG A 251 21.57 35.24 -24.21
CA ARG A 251 22.45 35.97 -25.12
C ARG A 251 22.21 35.63 -26.59
N SER A 252 21.60 34.48 -26.88
CA SER A 252 21.29 34.08 -28.26
C SER A 252 20.05 34.77 -28.81
N LEU A 253 19.07 35.04 -27.95
CA LEU A 253 17.83 35.74 -28.31
C LEU A 253 17.85 37.23 -27.93
N ASP A 254 18.83 37.64 -27.11
CA ASP A 254 18.93 38.96 -26.48
C ASP A 254 17.71 39.32 -25.63
N GLU A 255 17.10 38.32 -24.98
CA GLU A 255 15.91 38.44 -24.15
C GLU A 255 16.18 37.94 -22.72
N GLU A 256 15.42 38.45 -21.75
CA GLU A 256 15.49 37.95 -20.38
C GLU A 256 14.49 36.82 -20.14
N VAL A 257 14.94 35.78 -19.44
CA VAL A 257 14.20 34.56 -19.14
C VAL A 257 14.34 34.19 -17.67
N ALA A 258 13.42 33.36 -17.18
CA ALA A 258 13.58 32.69 -15.89
C ALA A 258 14.17 31.29 -16.12
N LEU A 259 15.19 30.93 -15.34
CA LEU A 259 15.84 29.62 -15.36
C LEU A 259 15.58 28.89 -14.05
N LYS A 260 14.87 27.76 -14.12
CA LYS A 260 14.66 26.89 -12.96
C LYS A 260 15.60 25.70 -13.01
N PHE A 261 16.60 25.69 -12.15
CA PHE A 261 17.57 24.63 -12.01
C PHE A 261 17.04 23.52 -11.10
N ILE A 262 17.25 22.28 -11.49
CA ILE A 262 16.91 21.10 -10.69
C ILE A 262 18.07 20.82 -9.72
N HIS A 263 17.74 20.47 -8.47
CA HIS A 263 18.75 20.11 -7.47
C HIS A 263 19.67 18.97 -7.97
N PRO A 264 21.01 19.04 -7.79
CA PRO A 264 21.93 18.00 -8.26
C PRO A 264 21.58 16.57 -7.82
N LYS A 265 21.04 16.40 -6.61
CA LYS A 265 20.57 15.10 -6.07
C LYS A 265 19.45 14.44 -6.90
N LEU A 266 18.60 15.24 -7.55
CA LEU A 266 17.53 14.76 -8.44
C LEU A 266 18.02 14.61 -9.89
N ALA A 267 19.10 15.30 -10.24
CA ALA A 267 19.68 15.29 -11.58
C ALA A 267 20.65 14.11 -11.83
N THR A 268 21.07 13.38 -10.78
CA THR A 268 21.96 12.21 -10.86
C THR A 268 21.25 10.90 -11.18
N ASP A 269 19.92 10.81 -11.02
CA ASP A 269 19.13 9.61 -11.33
C ASP A 269 18.53 9.70 -12.75
N PRO A 270 18.96 8.85 -13.70
CA PRO A 270 18.45 8.85 -15.07
C PRO A 270 16.94 8.61 -15.18
N GLU A 271 16.32 7.82 -14.29
CA GLU A 271 14.87 7.57 -14.30
C GLU A 271 14.09 8.81 -13.87
N VAL A 272 14.59 9.55 -12.87
CA VAL A 272 14.02 10.82 -12.39
C VAL A 272 14.13 11.90 -13.46
N VAL A 273 15.27 12.00 -14.14
CA VAL A 273 15.48 12.95 -15.25
C VAL A 273 14.60 12.62 -16.45
N GLU A 274 14.42 11.34 -16.82
CA GLU A 274 13.51 10.96 -17.91
C GLU A 274 12.02 11.15 -17.55
N GLN A 275 11.64 10.93 -16.29
CA GLN A 275 10.31 11.29 -15.80
C GLN A 275 10.11 12.82 -15.82
N PHE A 276 11.13 13.60 -15.44
CA PHE A 276 11.12 15.06 -15.52
C PHE A 276 10.94 15.56 -16.95
N LYS A 277 11.70 15.01 -17.90
CA LYS A 277 11.52 15.31 -19.33
C LYS A 277 10.10 14.98 -19.81
N THR A 278 9.49 13.90 -19.32
CA THR A 278 8.13 13.49 -19.70
C THR A 278 7.07 14.46 -19.18
N GLU A 279 7.17 14.89 -17.92
CA GLU A 279 6.25 15.87 -17.32
C GLU A 279 6.40 17.26 -17.97
N VAL A 280 7.65 17.69 -18.25
CA VAL A 280 7.91 18.95 -18.97
C VAL A 280 7.34 18.92 -20.38
N LYS A 281 7.41 17.79 -21.09
CA LYS A 281 6.77 17.64 -22.42
C LYS A 281 5.25 17.82 -22.34
N LEU A 282 4.61 17.32 -21.28
CA LEU A 282 3.18 17.53 -21.05
C LEU A 282 2.86 18.99 -20.69
N ALA A 283 3.65 19.61 -19.81
CA ALA A 283 3.47 21.01 -19.43
C ALA A 283 3.70 21.99 -20.61
N ARG A 284 4.70 21.75 -21.47
CA ARG A 284 4.95 22.52 -22.71
C ARG A 284 3.79 22.48 -23.71
N SER A 285 2.93 21.45 -23.65
CA SER A 285 1.75 21.38 -24.51
C SER A 285 0.69 22.42 -24.16
N ILE A 286 0.77 23.03 -22.96
CA ILE A 286 -0.15 24.06 -22.49
C ILE A 286 0.29 25.41 -23.03
N THR A 287 -0.61 26.08 -23.75
CA THR A 287 -0.42 27.46 -24.18
C THR A 287 -1.64 28.25 -23.73
N HIS A 288 -1.45 29.18 -22.79
CA HIS A 288 -2.49 30.05 -22.25
C HIS A 288 -1.88 31.28 -21.55
N PRO A 289 -2.49 32.49 -21.62
CA PRO A 289 -1.93 33.70 -20.98
C PRO A 289 -1.76 33.64 -19.45
N ASN A 290 -2.55 32.80 -18.77
CA ASN A 290 -2.50 32.60 -17.31
C ASN A 290 -1.68 31.38 -16.86
N VAL A 291 -0.92 30.74 -17.76
CA VAL A 291 -0.01 29.63 -17.46
C VAL A 291 1.39 30.00 -17.93
N CYS A 292 2.38 29.96 -17.04
CA CYS A 292 3.76 30.29 -17.36
C CYS A 292 4.28 29.41 -18.49
N ARG A 293 4.77 30.03 -19.55
CA ARG A 293 5.26 29.30 -20.72
C ARG A 293 6.65 28.71 -20.45
N ILE A 294 6.78 27.39 -20.62
CA ILE A 294 8.08 26.72 -20.63
C ILE A 294 8.63 26.74 -22.06
N HIS A 295 9.78 27.39 -22.26
CA HIS A 295 10.43 27.47 -23.57
C HIS A 295 11.12 26.15 -23.91
N GLU A 296 12.02 25.70 -23.05
CA GLU A 296 12.88 24.54 -23.30
C GLU A 296 13.37 23.87 -22.03
N PHE A 297 13.73 22.59 -22.17
CA PHE A 297 14.45 21.80 -21.19
C PHE A 297 15.89 21.68 -21.65
N LEU A 298 16.84 21.99 -20.79
CA LEU A 298 18.25 22.10 -21.12
C LEU A 298 19.11 21.29 -20.17
N GLN A 299 20.21 20.77 -20.71
CA GLN A 299 21.29 20.17 -19.96
C GLN A 299 22.62 20.74 -20.47
N MET A 300 23.24 21.64 -19.70
CA MET A 300 24.48 22.36 -20.05
C MET A 300 25.35 22.48 -18.80
N ASP A 301 26.67 22.42 -18.96
CA ASP A 301 27.64 22.51 -17.85
C ASP A 301 27.36 21.56 -16.69
N GLY A 302 26.86 20.36 -17.00
CA GLY A 302 26.48 19.35 -16.02
C GLY A 302 25.21 19.68 -15.22
N ARG A 303 24.49 20.75 -15.55
CA ARG A 303 23.26 21.20 -14.88
C ARG A 303 22.04 20.88 -15.72
N VAL A 304 20.95 20.52 -15.05
CA VAL A 304 19.63 20.32 -15.69
C VAL A 304 18.71 21.47 -15.26
N PHE A 305 18.14 22.18 -16.22
CA PHE A 305 17.29 23.34 -15.94
C PHE A 305 16.22 23.56 -17.03
N LEU A 306 15.20 24.34 -16.66
CA LEU A 306 14.14 24.80 -17.56
C LEU A 306 14.32 26.28 -17.85
N SER A 307 14.24 26.67 -19.12
CA SER A 307 14.04 28.05 -19.51
C SER A 307 12.54 28.32 -19.67
N MET A 308 12.05 29.38 -19.04
CA MET A 308 10.63 29.76 -19.00
C MET A 308 10.44 31.27 -19.07
N GLU A 309 9.20 31.67 -19.31
CA GLU A 309 8.77 33.07 -19.34
C GLU A 309 9.16 33.77 -18.02
N LEU A 310 9.89 34.89 -18.14
CA LEU A 310 10.13 35.78 -17.01
C LEU A 310 8.89 36.65 -16.79
N VAL A 311 8.15 36.39 -15.73
CA VAL A 311 7.00 37.22 -15.32
C VAL A 311 7.47 38.26 -14.33
N ASP A 312 7.44 39.54 -14.71
CA ASP A 312 7.74 40.67 -13.82
C ASP A 312 6.54 40.96 -12.89
N GLY A 313 6.37 40.06 -11.91
CA GLY A 313 5.22 40.03 -11.02
C GLY A 313 5.60 39.78 -9.57
N GLU A 314 4.67 40.06 -8.68
CA GLU A 314 4.78 39.75 -7.26
C GLU A 314 4.05 38.43 -6.96
N PRO A 315 4.63 37.52 -6.15
CA PRO A 315 3.92 36.34 -5.70
C PRO A 315 2.64 36.69 -4.94
N LEU A 316 1.56 35.96 -5.17
CA LEU A 316 0.29 36.19 -4.50
C LEU A 316 0.41 36.06 -2.97
N SER A 317 1.37 35.27 -2.48
CA SER A 317 1.70 35.18 -1.05
C SER A 317 2.10 36.52 -0.44
N GLU A 318 2.94 37.31 -1.12
CA GLU A 318 3.34 38.63 -0.62
C GLU A 318 2.19 39.65 -0.69
N ILE A 319 1.35 39.55 -1.74
CA ILE A 319 0.17 40.38 -1.87
C ILE A 319 -0.81 40.12 -0.72
N ILE A 320 -1.03 38.84 -0.38
CA ILE A 320 -1.88 38.44 0.75
C ILE A 320 -1.30 39.01 2.06
N GLU A 321 -0.01 38.86 2.31
CA GLU A 321 0.63 39.37 3.54
C GLU A 321 0.52 40.90 3.67
N LYS A 322 0.64 41.64 2.56
CA LYS A 322 0.61 43.11 2.58
C LYS A 322 -0.81 43.70 2.54
N LYS A 323 -1.77 43.01 1.92
CA LYS A 323 -3.06 43.62 1.53
C LYS A 323 -4.31 42.84 1.93
N ALA A 324 -4.21 41.56 2.33
CA ALA A 324 -5.41 40.82 2.73
C ALA A 324 -5.88 41.22 4.15
N PRO A 325 -7.20 41.16 4.45
CA PRO A 325 -8.30 40.75 3.57
C PRO A 325 -8.57 41.77 2.44
N LEU A 326 -8.76 41.25 1.22
CA LEU A 326 -9.09 42.04 0.03
C LEU A 326 -10.60 42.24 -0.10
N ARG A 327 -11.01 43.29 -0.82
CA ARG A 327 -12.40 43.44 -1.23
C ARG A 327 -12.83 42.31 -2.16
N PRO A 328 -14.09 41.83 -2.08
CA PRO A 328 -14.57 40.72 -2.90
C PRO A 328 -14.28 40.88 -4.40
N GLU A 329 -14.41 42.08 -4.95
CA GLU A 329 -14.15 42.34 -6.37
C GLU A 329 -12.70 42.05 -6.76
N GLN A 330 -11.74 42.45 -5.91
CA GLN A 330 -10.31 42.25 -6.15
C GLN A 330 -9.92 40.77 -6.02
N ALA A 331 -10.52 40.06 -5.05
CA ALA A 331 -10.33 38.62 -4.91
C ALA A 331 -10.88 37.85 -6.13
N LEU A 332 -12.03 38.26 -6.67
CA LEU A 332 -12.63 37.66 -7.86
C LEU A 332 -11.84 37.90 -9.14
N GLU A 333 -11.22 39.07 -9.30
CA GLU A 333 -10.30 39.36 -10.42
C GLU A 333 -9.09 38.40 -10.42
N ILE A 334 -8.50 38.14 -9.25
CA ILE A 334 -7.40 37.18 -9.11
C ILE A 334 -7.87 35.76 -9.41
N MET A 335 -9.03 35.36 -8.86
CA MET A 335 -9.61 34.03 -9.11
C MET A 335 -9.98 33.79 -10.58
N ALA A 336 -10.31 34.83 -11.33
CA ALA A 336 -10.60 34.73 -12.76
C ALA A 336 -9.38 34.22 -13.54
N GLY A 337 -8.20 34.79 -13.26
CA GLY A 337 -6.94 34.34 -13.88
C GLY A 337 -6.54 32.93 -13.44
N ILE A 338 -6.72 32.59 -12.16
CA ILE A 338 -6.44 31.24 -11.64
C ILE A 338 -7.34 30.20 -12.32
N CYS A 339 -8.65 30.45 -12.39
CA CYS A 339 -9.59 29.52 -13.03
C CYS A 339 -9.31 29.35 -14.52
N ALA A 340 -8.98 30.43 -15.24
CA ALA A 340 -8.65 30.36 -16.65
C ALA A 340 -7.36 29.54 -16.91
N GLY A 341 -6.33 29.72 -16.07
CA GLY A 341 -5.08 28.96 -16.14
C GLY A 341 -5.29 27.47 -15.84
N LEU A 342 -6.04 27.13 -14.78
CA LEU A 342 -6.34 25.75 -14.41
C LEU A 342 -7.19 25.04 -15.48
N GLU A 343 -8.19 25.72 -16.06
CA GLU A 343 -9.01 25.16 -17.13
C GLU A 343 -8.15 24.80 -18.36
N ALA A 344 -7.22 25.69 -18.74
CA ALA A 344 -6.32 25.45 -19.85
C ALA A 344 -5.35 24.28 -19.62
N ALA A 345 -4.96 24.02 -18.37
CA ALA A 345 -4.14 22.88 -17.98
C ALA A 345 -4.96 21.58 -17.90
N HIS A 346 -6.12 21.61 -17.22
CA HIS A 346 -7.01 20.47 -17.03
C HIS A 346 -7.58 19.94 -18.35
N SER A 347 -7.87 20.83 -19.31
CA SER A 347 -8.29 20.44 -20.67
C SER A 347 -7.23 19.64 -21.43
N ARG A 348 -5.95 19.79 -21.07
CA ARG A 348 -4.81 19.00 -21.57
C ARG A 348 -4.39 17.87 -20.63
N ARG A 349 -5.22 17.56 -19.63
CA ARG A 349 -4.99 16.53 -18.59
C ARG A 349 -3.74 16.77 -17.74
N VAL A 350 -3.30 18.02 -17.62
CA VAL A 350 -2.23 18.41 -16.71
C VAL A 350 -2.85 18.98 -15.45
N VAL A 351 -2.51 18.43 -14.29
CA VAL A 351 -3.00 18.86 -12.96
C VAL A 351 -1.83 19.52 -12.23
N HIS A 352 -2.07 20.62 -11.52
CA HIS A 352 -1.01 21.37 -10.85
C HIS A 352 -0.47 20.63 -9.62
N ARG A 353 -1.36 20.16 -8.73
CA ARG A 353 -1.06 19.37 -7.51
C ARG A 353 -0.25 20.06 -6.40
N ASP A 354 0.37 21.21 -6.63
CA ASP A 354 0.93 22.03 -5.53
C ASP A 354 0.47 23.48 -5.64
N LEU A 355 -0.82 23.70 -5.89
CA LEU A 355 -1.34 25.06 -6.10
C LEU A 355 -1.39 25.81 -4.76
N LYS A 356 -0.65 26.91 -4.66
CA LYS A 356 -0.56 27.77 -3.46
C LYS A 356 -0.23 29.20 -3.88
N PRO A 357 -0.44 30.21 -3.01
CA PRO A 357 -0.16 31.61 -3.35
C PRO A 357 1.27 31.87 -3.83
N GLY A 358 2.26 31.12 -3.32
CA GLY A 358 3.66 31.23 -3.76
C GLY A 358 3.92 30.78 -5.21
N ASN A 359 3.03 29.98 -5.80
CA ASN A 359 3.16 29.47 -7.18
C ASN A 359 2.32 30.29 -8.18
N ILE A 360 1.75 31.43 -7.75
CA ILE A 360 0.90 32.32 -8.54
C ILE A 360 1.54 33.71 -8.53
N LEU A 361 1.91 34.22 -9.70
CA LEU A 361 2.48 35.56 -9.86
C LEU A 361 1.41 36.52 -10.37
N VAL A 362 1.38 37.74 -9.84
CA VAL A 362 0.56 38.84 -10.36
C VAL A 362 1.49 39.89 -10.97
N GLU A 363 1.42 40.03 -12.28
CA GLU A 363 2.27 40.94 -13.06
C GLU A 363 2.00 42.40 -12.68
N ARG A 364 3.05 43.15 -12.31
CA ARG A 364 2.92 44.47 -11.66
C ARG A 364 2.22 45.51 -12.53
N ASN A 365 2.50 45.47 -13.84
CA ASN A 365 2.05 46.50 -14.79
C ASN A 365 0.65 46.22 -15.37
N THR A 366 0.29 44.95 -15.53
CA THR A 366 -0.93 44.54 -16.25
C THR A 366 -2.00 43.95 -15.32
N GLY A 367 -1.62 43.52 -14.10
CA GLY A 367 -2.47 42.75 -13.21
C GLY A 367 -2.71 41.31 -13.68
N ARG A 368 -2.00 40.84 -14.71
CA ARG A 368 -2.12 39.47 -15.25
C ARG A 368 -1.69 38.45 -14.19
N VAL A 369 -2.57 37.50 -13.91
CA VAL A 369 -2.29 36.37 -13.02
C VAL A 369 -1.66 35.24 -13.83
N VAL A 370 -0.51 34.74 -13.40
CA VAL A 370 0.22 33.65 -14.07
C VAL A 370 0.50 32.53 -13.08
N ILE A 371 -0.01 31.32 -13.39
CA ILE A 371 0.29 30.11 -12.62
C ILE A 371 1.62 29.53 -13.10
N THR A 372 2.54 29.25 -12.18
CA THR A 372 3.88 28.70 -12.45
C THR A 372 3.96 27.23 -12.02
N ASP A 373 5.07 26.52 -12.32
CA ASP A 373 5.39 25.21 -11.71
C ASP A 373 4.46 23.99 -11.99
N PHE A 374 3.71 24.01 -13.09
CA PHE A 374 2.94 22.83 -13.54
C PHE A 374 3.82 21.58 -13.71
N GLY A 375 3.42 20.48 -13.08
CA GLY A 375 3.96 19.14 -13.34
C GLY A 375 5.37 18.87 -12.79
N VAL A 376 6.03 19.85 -12.17
CA VAL A 376 7.35 19.64 -11.56
C VAL A 376 7.21 18.83 -10.26
N ALA A 377 6.11 19.02 -9.51
CA ALA A 377 5.80 18.47 -8.17
C ALA A 377 5.86 16.93 -8.04
N ARG A 378 5.49 16.17 -9.08
CA ARG A 378 5.45 14.68 -9.04
C ARG A 378 6.83 14.03 -8.97
N ILE A 379 7.89 14.83 -9.13
CA ILE A 379 9.27 14.37 -9.27
C ILE A 379 10.00 14.42 -7.92
N ALA A 380 9.64 15.34 -7.02
CA ALA A 380 10.09 15.28 -5.63
C ALA A 380 9.45 14.10 -4.86
N GLU A 381 8.21 13.71 -5.18
CA GLU A 381 7.54 12.55 -4.55
C GLU A 381 8.20 11.20 -4.88
N LYS A 382 8.99 11.12 -5.96
CA LYS A 382 9.66 9.88 -6.41
C LYS A 382 11.18 9.92 -6.35
N GLY A 383 11.79 11.10 -6.54
CA GLY A 383 13.24 11.29 -6.41
C GLY A 383 13.71 11.46 -4.96
N ALA A 384 12.80 11.65 -4.00
CA ALA A 384 13.08 11.41 -2.61
C ALA A 384 12.85 9.91 -2.32
N SER A 385 13.88 9.24 -1.77
CA SER A 385 13.73 7.99 -1.03
C SER A 385 12.50 8.07 -0.12
N ARG A 386 11.78 6.94 0.09
CA ARG A 386 10.51 6.85 0.86
C ARG A 386 10.59 7.26 2.34
N GLU A 387 11.67 7.91 2.76
CA GLU A 387 11.72 8.83 3.89
C GLU A 387 11.71 10.28 3.37
N ALA A 388 10.57 10.70 2.81
CA ALA A 388 10.27 12.11 2.63
C ALA A 388 9.18 12.46 3.64
N GLU A 389 9.61 13.07 4.74
CA GLU A 389 8.90 14.08 5.51
C GLU A 389 7.88 14.82 4.62
N VAL A 390 6.70 15.18 5.15
CA VAL A 390 5.65 15.90 4.41
C VAL A 390 6.24 17.14 3.70
N THR A 391 6.70 16.97 2.47
CA THR A 391 7.30 18.01 1.64
C THR A 391 6.17 18.69 0.91
N GLY A 392 5.53 19.62 1.62
CA GLY A 392 4.44 20.44 1.12
C GLY A 392 4.06 21.52 2.12
N THR A 393 3.26 22.47 1.65
CA THR A 393 2.60 23.50 2.47
C THR A 393 1.20 22.94 2.83
N PRO A 394 1.04 22.16 3.93
CA PRO A 394 -0.20 21.45 4.26
C PRO A 394 -1.42 22.37 4.37
N GLU A 395 -1.21 23.68 4.53
CA GLU A 395 -2.23 24.72 4.59
C GLU A 395 -3.09 24.81 3.31
N TYR A 396 -2.58 24.40 2.14
CA TYR A 396 -3.32 24.44 0.86
C TYR A 396 -3.59 23.05 0.28
N MET A 397 -3.14 22.00 0.98
CA MET A 397 -3.18 20.63 0.51
C MET A 397 -4.61 20.08 0.56
N ALA A 398 -5.07 19.49 -0.54
CA ALA A 398 -6.39 18.86 -0.55
C ALA A 398 -6.44 17.64 0.38
N PRO A 399 -7.60 17.30 0.97
CA PRO A 399 -7.80 16.12 1.82
C PRO A 399 -7.22 14.83 1.22
N GLU A 400 -7.41 14.61 -0.07
CA GLU A 400 -6.89 13.46 -0.81
C GLU A 400 -5.35 13.48 -0.91
N GLN A 401 -4.74 14.65 -1.02
CA GLN A 401 -3.28 14.80 -1.05
C GLN A 401 -2.67 14.57 0.33
N ALA A 402 -3.29 15.15 1.37
CA ALA A 402 -2.91 14.92 2.77
C ALA A 402 -3.04 13.44 3.19
N SER A 403 -3.87 12.67 2.49
CA SER A 403 -4.07 11.23 2.71
C SER A 403 -3.23 10.33 1.79
N GLY A 404 -2.35 10.90 0.96
CA GLY A 404 -1.56 10.16 -0.03
C GLY A 404 -2.38 9.49 -1.14
N LEU A 405 -3.63 9.92 -1.34
CA LEU A 405 -4.52 9.44 -2.40
C LEU A 405 -4.24 10.18 -3.72
N PRO A 406 -4.58 9.59 -4.89
CA PRO A 406 -4.35 10.24 -6.17
C PRO A 406 -5.05 11.60 -6.30
N ALA A 407 -4.28 12.66 -6.56
CA ALA A 407 -4.78 14.01 -6.74
C ALA A 407 -5.10 14.34 -8.21
N GLY A 408 -6.38 14.65 -8.47
CA GLY A 408 -6.90 15.09 -9.76
C GLY A 408 -7.23 16.59 -9.80
N PRO A 409 -7.89 17.09 -10.86
CA PRO A 409 -8.31 18.49 -11.00
C PRO A 409 -9.03 19.08 -9.78
N ALA A 410 -9.82 18.27 -9.07
CA ALA A 410 -10.54 18.67 -7.87
C ALA A 410 -9.63 19.04 -6.68
N ALA A 411 -8.38 18.57 -6.66
CA ALA A 411 -7.38 18.99 -5.69
C ALA A 411 -7.00 20.47 -5.93
N ASP A 412 -6.77 20.86 -7.18
CA ASP A 412 -6.49 22.27 -7.54
C ASP A 412 -7.71 23.17 -7.24
N ILE A 413 -8.94 22.65 -7.34
CA ILE A 413 -10.17 23.36 -6.93
C ILE A 413 -10.22 23.56 -5.41
N TYR A 414 -9.81 22.57 -4.62
CA TYR A 414 -9.72 22.71 -3.17
C TYR A 414 -8.70 23.78 -2.77
N SER A 415 -7.49 23.69 -3.32
CA SER A 415 -6.44 24.68 -3.09
C SER A 415 -6.87 26.09 -3.53
N SER A 416 -7.59 26.20 -4.66
CA SER A 416 -8.22 27.45 -5.11
C SER A 416 -9.24 27.98 -4.11
N GLY A 417 -10.01 27.10 -3.46
CA GLY A 417 -10.93 27.44 -2.37
C GLY A 417 -10.22 27.98 -1.13
N ILE A 418 -9.09 27.37 -0.74
CA ILE A 418 -8.25 27.86 0.36
C ILE A 418 -7.67 29.24 0.03
N ILE A 419 -7.18 29.43 -1.21
CA ILE A 419 -6.64 30.70 -1.68
C ILE A 419 -7.73 31.79 -1.64
N LEU A 420 -8.93 31.51 -2.17
CA LEU A 420 -10.04 32.45 -2.12
C LEU A 420 -10.47 32.78 -0.68
N TYR A 421 -10.52 31.78 0.20
CA TYR A 421 -10.78 31.99 1.63
C TYR A 421 -9.76 32.96 2.23
N GLN A 422 -8.48 32.73 1.96
CA GLN A 422 -7.40 33.56 2.49
C GLN A 422 -7.39 34.97 1.92
N LEU A 423 -7.70 35.14 0.64
CA LEU A 423 -7.85 36.47 0.03
C LEU A 423 -8.95 37.29 0.72
N LEU A 424 -10.06 36.65 1.11
CA LEU A 424 -11.21 37.33 1.72
C LEU A 424 -11.10 37.52 3.24
N CYS A 425 -10.36 36.64 3.93
CA CYS A 425 -10.26 36.63 5.39
C CYS A 425 -8.89 37.04 5.93
N GLY A 426 -7.86 37.17 5.08
CA GLY A 426 -6.47 37.40 5.49
C GLY A 426 -5.79 36.20 6.15
N ARG A 427 -6.48 35.06 6.25
CA ARG A 427 -6.01 33.86 6.94
C ARG A 427 -6.57 32.59 6.29
N VAL A 428 -5.86 31.47 6.43
CA VAL A 428 -6.33 30.15 5.99
C VAL A 428 -7.35 29.55 6.98
N PRO A 429 -8.25 28.64 6.55
CA PRO A 429 -9.26 28.05 7.42
C PRO A 429 -8.71 27.03 8.44
N PHE A 430 -7.54 26.44 8.15
CA PHE A 430 -6.86 25.49 9.03
C PHE A 430 -5.39 25.90 9.21
N SER A 431 -4.96 26.00 10.46
CA SER A 431 -3.59 26.41 10.83
C SER A 431 -3.23 25.77 12.17
N GLY A 432 -1.95 25.43 12.36
CA GLY A 432 -1.47 24.81 13.59
C GLY A 432 0.06 24.72 13.60
N PRO A 433 0.68 24.44 14.77
CA PRO A 433 2.13 24.39 14.89
C PRO A 433 2.78 23.13 14.26
N ASP A 434 2.01 22.05 14.05
CA ASP A 434 2.47 20.79 13.43
C ASP A 434 1.86 20.58 12.03
N PRO A 435 2.68 20.43 10.96
CA PRO A 435 2.22 20.09 9.61
C PRO A 435 1.31 18.86 9.49
N VAL A 436 1.51 17.82 10.31
CA VAL A 436 0.65 16.61 10.32
C VAL A 436 -0.71 16.92 10.96
N GLU A 437 -0.75 17.85 11.91
CA GLU A 437 -1.99 18.35 12.51
C GLU A 437 -2.80 19.17 11.50
N VAL A 438 -2.15 20.08 10.76
CA VAL A 438 -2.79 20.83 9.67
C VAL A 438 -3.31 19.87 8.59
N ALA A 439 -2.53 18.86 8.18
CA ALA A 439 -2.98 17.83 7.24
C ALA A 439 -4.20 17.04 7.77
N LYS A 440 -4.25 16.69 9.06
CA LYS A 440 -5.44 16.07 9.68
C LYS A 440 -6.64 17.02 9.71
N GLN A 441 -6.44 18.32 9.91
CA GLN A 441 -7.51 19.32 9.80
C GLN A 441 -7.99 19.48 8.34
N GLN A 442 -7.09 19.36 7.35
CA GLN A 442 -7.48 19.27 5.95
C GLN A 442 -8.34 18.03 5.69
N VAL A 443 -8.00 16.86 6.25
CA VAL A 443 -8.79 15.62 6.03
C VAL A 443 -10.13 15.63 6.80
N ASN A 444 -10.12 16.04 8.07
CA ASN A 444 -11.25 15.82 8.98
C ASN A 444 -11.87 17.10 9.58
N GLY A 445 -11.15 18.22 9.58
CA GLY A 445 -11.59 19.46 10.24
C GLY A 445 -12.67 20.18 9.45
N LYS A 446 -13.70 20.72 10.10
CA LYS A 446 -14.72 21.54 9.42
C LYS A 446 -14.22 22.99 9.31
N PRO A 447 -14.17 23.61 8.11
CA PRO A 447 -13.67 24.97 7.97
C PRO A 447 -14.65 25.95 8.60
N PRO A 448 -14.18 26.97 9.36
CA PRO A 448 -15.06 28.04 9.83
C PRO A 448 -15.62 28.83 8.65
N PRO A 449 -16.90 29.24 8.64
CA PRO A 449 -17.44 30.09 7.58
C PRO A 449 -16.65 31.42 7.46
N PRO A 450 -16.25 31.85 6.24
CA PRO A 450 -15.54 33.12 6.01
C PRO A 450 -16.16 34.35 6.70
N THR A 451 -17.49 34.43 6.77
CA THR A 451 -18.23 35.51 7.45
C THR A 451 -17.97 35.59 8.95
N THR A 452 -17.44 34.53 9.56
CA THR A 452 -16.97 34.52 10.96
C THR A 452 -15.82 35.50 11.16
N PHE A 453 -15.00 35.73 10.13
CA PHE A 453 -13.82 36.61 10.20
C PHE A 453 -14.00 37.91 9.42
N ASN A 454 -14.80 37.90 8.36
CA ASN A 454 -15.12 39.10 7.59
C ASN A 454 -16.63 39.14 7.25
N PRO A 455 -17.45 39.86 8.07
CA PRO A 455 -18.90 39.94 7.88
C PRO A 455 -19.34 40.64 6.59
N GLU A 456 -18.44 41.35 5.90
CA GLU A 456 -18.74 42.05 4.63
C GLU A 456 -18.78 41.10 3.42
N ILE A 457 -18.40 39.83 3.59
CA ILE A 457 -18.44 38.83 2.52
C ILE A 457 -19.91 38.51 2.15
N PRO A 458 -20.31 38.65 0.87
CA PRO A 458 -21.65 38.26 0.43
C PRO A 458 -21.94 36.77 0.66
N ALA A 459 -23.15 36.44 1.12
CA ALA A 459 -23.54 35.06 1.43
C ALA A 459 -23.41 34.08 0.24
N GLU A 460 -23.57 34.56 -0.98
CA GLU A 460 -23.34 33.75 -2.19
C GLU A 460 -21.85 33.38 -2.33
N LEU A 461 -20.95 34.32 -2.09
CA LEU A 461 -19.51 34.11 -2.20
C LEU A 461 -19.01 33.14 -1.11
N GLU A 462 -19.51 33.28 0.13
CA GLU A 462 -19.26 32.31 1.19
C GLU A 462 -19.67 30.89 0.78
N ARG A 463 -20.87 30.71 0.21
CA ARG A 463 -21.33 29.39 -0.25
C ARG A 463 -20.39 28.78 -1.28
N VAL A 464 -19.86 29.59 -2.20
CA VAL A 464 -18.90 29.11 -3.20
C VAL A 464 -17.57 28.71 -2.54
N VAL A 465 -17.02 29.53 -1.63
CA VAL A 465 -15.79 29.20 -0.88
C VAL A 465 -15.96 27.88 -0.13
N MET A 466 -17.05 27.76 0.64
CA MET A 466 -17.33 26.55 1.43
C MET A 466 -17.50 25.31 0.56
N SER A 467 -18.13 25.44 -0.63
CA SER A 467 -18.23 24.33 -1.58
C SER A 467 -16.87 23.87 -2.13
N CYS A 468 -15.90 24.77 -2.28
CA CYS A 468 -14.55 24.37 -2.69
C CYS A 468 -13.81 23.61 -1.57
N LEU A 469 -14.12 23.92 -0.31
CA LEU A 469 -13.49 23.33 0.87
C LEU A 469 -14.15 22.03 1.36
N GLU A 470 -15.07 21.49 0.58
CA GLU A 470 -15.67 20.19 0.85
C GLU A 470 -14.61 19.09 0.89
N LYS A 471 -14.73 18.19 1.86
CA LYS A 471 -13.70 17.15 2.09
C LYS A 471 -13.69 16.12 0.97
N LYS A 472 -14.88 15.80 0.46
CA LYS A 472 -15.09 14.94 -0.70
C LYS A 472 -14.84 15.72 -1.99
N PRO A 473 -13.88 15.32 -2.84
CA PRO A 473 -13.59 16.00 -4.11
C PRO A 473 -14.81 16.18 -5.01
N GLU A 474 -15.73 15.22 -5.02
CA GLU A 474 -16.97 15.22 -5.80
C GLU A 474 -18.02 16.23 -5.31
N ALA A 475 -17.91 16.70 -4.07
CA ALA A 475 -18.78 17.75 -3.53
C ALA A 475 -18.28 19.17 -3.88
N ARG A 476 -17.08 19.29 -4.45
CA ARG A 476 -16.50 20.53 -4.93
C ARG A 476 -17.01 20.88 -6.34
N PRO A 477 -16.80 22.13 -6.81
CA PRO A 477 -17.01 22.45 -8.22
C PRO A 477 -16.23 21.46 -9.13
N PRO A 478 -16.89 20.85 -10.13
CA PRO A 478 -16.31 19.77 -10.97
C PRO A 478 -15.14 20.20 -11.86
N GLY A 479 -14.80 21.49 -11.92
CA GLY A 479 -13.69 22.02 -12.70
C GLY A 479 -13.58 23.54 -12.58
N ALA A 480 -12.49 24.09 -13.12
CA ALA A 480 -12.16 25.51 -12.98
C ALA A 480 -13.16 26.41 -13.73
N ALA A 481 -13.66 25.98 -14.89
CA ALA A 481 -14.74 26.69 -15.60
C ALA A 481 -16.04 26.79 -14.77
N GLU A 482 -16.41 25.72 -14.06
CA GLU A 482 -17.61 25.71 -13.21
C GLU A 482 -17.42 26.55 -11.93
N LEU A 483 -16.22 26.52 -11.34
CA LEU A 483 -15.86 27.44 -10.26
C LEU A 483 -15.98 28.91 -10.71
N ALA A 484 -15.41 29.26 -11.87
CA ALA A 484 -15.51 30.62 -12.43
C ALA A 484 -16.97 31.05 -12.63
N ARG A 485 -17.82 30.16 -13.17
CA ARG A 485 -19.25 30.42 -13.35
C ARG A 485 -19.96 30.68 -12.02
N ARG A 486 -19.69 29.87 -10.98
CA ARG A 486 -20.27 30.04 -9.64
C ARG A 486 -19.82 31.34 -8.96
N LEU A 487 -18.59 31.77 -9.22
CA LEU A 487 -18.04 33.05 -8.77
C LEU A 487 -18.60 34.26 -9.55
N GLY A 488 -19.47 34.05 -10.55
CA GLY A 488 -20.00 35.13 -11.39
C GLY A 488 -18.97 35.72 -12.36
N ILE A 489 -17.81 35.08 -12.51
CA ILE A 489 -16.73 35.51 -13.39
C ILE A 489 -17.19 35.30 -14.84
N GLY A 490 -17.30 36.40 -15.60
CA GLY A 490 -17.83 36.40 -16.97
C GLY A 490 -19.36 36.55 -17.10
N GLN A 491 -20.11 36.63 -16.00
CA GLN A 491 -21.59 36.78 -16.01
C GLN A 491 -22.07 38.24 -15.81
N ARG A 492 -21.17 39.24 -15.89
CA ARG A 492 -21.59 40.65 -15.88
C ARG A 492 -22.44 40.93 -17.12
N LYS A 493 -23.76 40.99 -16.94
CA LYS A 493 -24.70 41.56 -17.91
C LYS A 493 -24.32 43.04 -18.13
N PRO A 494 -24.11 43.50 -19.36
CA PRO A 494 -23.96 44.92 -19.63
C PRO A 494 -25.29 45.60 -19.33
N THR A 495 -25.29 46.52 -18.37
CA THR A 495 -26.46 47.35 -18.04
C THR A 495 -26.61 48.48 -19.06
N SER A 496 -27.81 48.51 -19.67
CA SER A 496 -28.50 49.63 -20.36
C SER A 496 -27.93 50.29 -21.64
N ARG A 497 -28.56 49.93 -22.77
CA ARG A 497 -28.98 50.63 -24.04
C ARG A 497 -28.87 52.17 -24.20
N PRO A 498 -29.02 52.77 -25.43
CA PRO A 498 -29.10 52.19 -26.82
C PRO A 498 -28.36 52.94 -27.98
N ALA A 499 -28.23 52.22 -29.13
CA ALA A 499 -28.26 52.62 -30.56
C ALA A 499 -27.17 53.58 -31.13
N THR A 500 -26.67 53.47 -32.38
CA THR A 500 -27.42 53.31 -33.64
C THR A 500 -26.52 52.98 -34.88
N ILE A 501 -26.80 51.86 -35.58
CA ILE A 501 -26.87 51.60 -37.05
C ILE A 501 -25.68 51.17 -37.97
N ALA A 502 -24.38 51.22 -37.65
CA ALA A 502 -23.37 50.92 -38.71
C ALA A 502 -23.02 49.43 -39.03
N TRP A 503 -23.34 48.44 -38.19
CA TRP A 503 -22.64 47.11 -38.19
C TRP A 503 -23.32 45.93 -38.90
N ILE A 504 -24.53 46.09 -39.45
CA ILE A 504 -25.37 44.94 -39.87
C ILE A 504 -24.84 44.22 -41.13
N ALA A 505 -24.06 44.86 -41.99
CA ALA A 505 -23.60 44.24 -43.24
C ALA A 505 -22.46 43.21 -43.06
N ILE A 506 -21.63 43.32 -42.02
CA ILE A 506 -20.43 42.48 -41.84
C ILE A 506 -20.77 41.17 -41.09
N ALA A 507 -21.80 41.19 -40.24
CA ALA A 507 -22.19 40.04 -39.42
C ALA A 507 -22.79 38.87 -40.24
N ALA A 508 -23.44 39.15 -41.37
CA ALA A 508 -24.11 38.11 -42.16
C ALA A 508 -23.14 37.09 -42.77
N GLY A 509 -21.92 37.51 -43.15
CA GLY A 509 -20.91 36.62 -43.73
C GLY A 509 -20.25 35.68 -42.72
N VAL A 510 -20.13 36.10 -41.46
CA VAL A 510 -19.44 35.34 -40.40
C VAL A 510 -20.34 34.24 -39.81
N VAL A 511 -21.66 34.49 -39.76
CA VAL A 511 -22.63 33.54 -39.21
C VAL A 511 -22.77 32.28 -40.07
N LEU A 512 -22.67 32.41 -41.40
CA LEU A 512 -22.77 31.28 -42.31
C LEU A 512 -21.57 30.32 -42.21
N ALA A 513 -20.36 30.86 -41.99
CA ALA A 513 -19.15 30.07 -41.79
C ALA A 513 -19.12 29.36 -40.42
N ALA A 514 -19.63 30.02 -39.37
CA ALA A 514 -19.71 29.44 -38.02
C ALA A 514 -20.73 28.30 -37.93
N ALA A 515 -21.85 28.38 -38.67
CA ALA A 515 -22.88 27.35 -38.70
C ALA A 515 -22.38 26.03 -39.33
N LEU A 516 -21.59 26.11 -40.40
CA LEU A 516 -21.01 24.93 -41.06
C LEU A 516 -19.91 24.25 -40.19
N PHE A 517 -19.19 25.03 -39.39
CA PHE A 517 -18.15 24.52 -38.49
C PHE A 517 -18.74 23.84 -37.23
N ALA A 518 -19.86 24.36 -36.71
CA ALA A 518 -20.54 23.80 -35.53
C ALA A 518 -21.14 22.41 -35.80
N VAL A 519 -21.67 22.16 -37.00
CA VAL A 519 -22.21 20.84 -37.38
C VAL A 519 -21.11 19.77 -37.47
N HIS A 520 -19.87 20.16 -37.81
CA HIS A 520 -18.72 19.24 -37.86
C HIS A 520 -18.23 18.81 -36.46
N LEU A 521 -18.40 19.66 -35.44
CA LEU A 521 -17.91 19.41 -34.08
C LEU A 521 -18.83 18.54 -33.22
N SER A 522 -20.14 18.55 -33.48
CA SER A 522 -21.13 17.82 -32.65
C SER A 522 -21.12 16.29 -32.80
N VAL A 523 -20.34 15.71 -33.72
CA VAL A 523 -20.34 14.25 -33.97
C VAL A 523 -19.27 13.49 -33.14
N LYS A 524 -18.36 14.16 -32.41
CA LYS A 524 -17.10 13.50 -31.94
C LYS A 524 -16.82 13.32 -30.45
N GLN A 525 -17.71 13.56 -29.49
CA GLN A 525 -17.39 13.31 -28.07
C GLN A 525 -18.43 12.49 -27.31
N LYS A 526 -18.18 11.17 -27.22
CA LYS A 526 -18.82 10.24 -26.27
C LYS A 526 -17.99 10.18 -24.97
N LYS A 527 -18.64 10.37 -23.81
CA LYS A 527 -18.02 10.47 -22.46
C LYS A 527 -17.71 9.09 -21.86
N HIS A 528 -16.51 8.88 -21.31
CA HIS A 528 -16.11 7.67 -20.59
C HIS A 528 -16.63 7.63 -19.13
N PRO A 529 -16.85 6.44 -18.54
CA PRO A 529 -17.29 6.29 -17.14
C PRO A 529 -16.07 6.39 -16.22
N GLY A 530 -15.79 7.59 -15.71
CA GLY A 530 -14.65 7.88 -14.83
C GLY A 530 -15.05 8.35 -13.42
N GLY A 531 -16.24 7.98 -12.93
CA GLY A 531 -16.73 8.34 -11.60
C GLY A 531 -16.40 7.29 -10.54
N GLN A 532 -16.14 7.74 -9.31
CA GLN A 532 -15.99 6.89 -8.13
C GLN A 532 -17.36 6.27 -7.78
N LEU A 533 -17.47 4.95 -7.81
CA LEU A 533 -18.74 4.26 -7.54
C LEU A 533 -19.00 4.19 -6.03
N ALA A 534 -20.15 4.71 -5.58
CA ALA A 534 -20.65 4.45 -4.24
C ALA A 534 -21.16 3.00 -4.17
N THR A 535 -20.67 2.23 -3.20
CA THR A 535 -20.94 0.78 -3.10
C THR A 535 -21.85 0.50 -1.90
N THR A 536 -22.89 -0.29 -2.12
CA THR A 536 -23.84 -0.69 -1.07
C THR A 536 -23.89 -2.21 -1.05
N ALA A 537 -23.63 -2.85 0.10
CA ALA A 537 -23.79 -4.29 0.20
C ALA A 537 -25.29 -4.65 0.04
N LEU A 538 -25.64 -5.34 -1.04
CA LEU A 538 -26.99 -5.82 -1.36
C LEU A 538 -27.26 -7.18 -0.70
N VAL A 539 -26.22 -8.01 -0.61
CA VAL A 539 -26.25 -9.31 0.08
C VAL A 539 -25.04 -9.36 1.01
N ALA A 540 -25.26 -9.43 2.32
CA ALA A 540 -24.21 -9.65 3.31
C ALA A 540 -24.35 -11.07 3.89
N SER A 541 -23.35 -11.92 3.68
CA SER A 541 -23.48 -13.35 3.93
C SER A 541 -22.18 -13.98 4.41
N ARG A 542 -22.30 -14.87 5.40
CA ARG A 542 -21.23 -15.82 5.79
C ARG A 542 -21.22 -17.08 4.92
N ALA A 543 -22.10 -17.15 3.91
CA ALA A 543 -22.09 -18.21 2.92
C ALA A 543 -21.37 -17.72 1.66
N LEU A 544 -20.72 -18.64 0.95
CA LEU A 544 -20.08 -18.37 -0.33
C LEU A 544 -21.15 -18.01 -1.37
N GLU A 545 -21.08 -16.77 -1.85
CA GLU A 545 -21.88 -16.22 -2.94
C GLU A 545 -21.00 -16.15 -4.19
N TYR A 546 -21.51 -16.53 -5.36
CA TYR A 546 -20.75 -16.49 -6.61
C TYR A 546 -21.53 -15.98 -7.82
N ALA A 547 -20.80 -15.33 -8.73
CA ALA A 547 -21.24 -14.98 -10.09
C ALA A 547 -22.61 -14.28 -10.15
N PRO A 548 -22.76 -13.13 -9.48
CA PRO A 548 -23.99 -12.35 -9.53
C PRO A 548 -24.19 -11.76 -10.93
N ARG A 549 -25.43 -11.79 -11.44
CA ARG A 549 -25.76 -11.37 -12.81
C ARG A 549 -27.08 -10.61 -12.89
N TRP A 550 -27.04 -9.43 -13.50
CA TRP A 550 -28.23 -8.64 -13.78
C TRP A 550 -29.09 -9.33 -14.84
N SER A 551 -30.41 -9.28 -14.66
CA SER A 551 -31.33 -9.57 -15.75
C SER A 551 -31.26 -8.46 -16.80
N PRO A 552 -31.56 -8.75 -18.08
CA PRO A 552 -31.61 -7.76 -19.15
C PRO A 552 -32.46 -6.52 -18.82
N SER A 553 -33.61 -6.67 -18.14
CA SER A 553 -34.40 -5.51 -17.68
C SER A 553 -33.66 -4.65 -16.65
N GLY A 554 -32.71 -5.23 -15.94
CA GLY A 554 -31.91 -4.56 -14.92
C GLY A 554 -32.62 -4.41 -13.57
N ASP A 555 -33.84 -4.91 -13.40
CA ASP A 555 -34.63 -4.78 -12.16
C ASP A 555 -34.41 -5.93 -11.17
N ARG A 556 -33.76 -7.00 -11.61
CA ARG A 556 -33.52 -8.22 -10.84
C ARG A 556 -32.12 -8.73 -11.09
N PHE A 557 -31.54 -9.44 -10.12
CA PHE A 557 -30.30 -10.17 -10.34
C PHE A 557 -30.35 -11.55 -9.71
N ALA A 558 -29.64 -12.49 -10.32
CA ALA A 558 -29.50 -13.85 -9.82
C ALA A 558 -28.05 -14.10 -9.41
N PHE A 559 -27.85 -14.97 -8.43
CA PHE A 559 -26.53 -15.35 -7.96
C PHE A 559 -26.56 -16.80 -7.44
N LEU A 560 -25.39 -17.40 -7.32
CA LEU A 560 -25.24 -18.72 -6.72
C LEU A 560 -24.90 -18.57 -5.24
N ARG A 561 -25.58 -19.34 -4.41
CA ARG A 561 -25.30 -19.46 -2.98
C ARG A 561 -25.22 -20.92 -2.62
N GLN A 562 -24.05 -21.39 -2.22
CA GLN A 562 -23.78 -22.82 -1.98
C GLN A 562 -24.16 -23.69 -3.21
N SER A 563 -25.21 -24.52 -3.11
CA SER A 563 -25.73 -25.38 -4.19
C SER A 563 -27.14 -24.96 -4.65
N GLY A 564 -27.42 -23.65 -4.66
CA GLY A 564 -28.70 -23.12 -5.14
C GLY A 564 -28.52 -21.83 -5.93
N ILE A 565 -29.46 -21.59 -6.85
CA ILE A 565 -29.64 -20.30 -7.51
C ILE A 565 -30.61 -19.49 -6.66
N TRP A 566 -30.23 -18.25 -6.37
CA TRP A 566 -31.00 -17.29 -5.61
C TRP A 566 -31.34 -16.09 -6.48
N LEU A 567 -32.49 -15.49 -6.20
CA LEU A 567 -33.03 -14.37 -6.94
C LEU A 567 -33.21 -13.18 -5.99
N ALA A 568 -32.76 -12.03 -6.43
CA ALA A 568 -32.96 -10.74 -5.77
C ALA A 568 -33.85 -9.84 -6.64
N GLU A 569 -34.94 -9.33 -6.07
CA GLU A 569 -35.93 -8.50 -6.77
C GLU A 569 -36.34 -7.30 -5.91
N GLY A 570 -36.55 -6.13 -6.52
CA GLY A 570 -37.02 -4.92 -5.83
C GLY A 570 -35.90 -4.01 -5.30
N SER A 571 -36.28 -2.88 -4.67
CA SER A 571 -35.34 -1.89 -4.12
C SER A 571 -35.88 -1.34 -2.78
N PRO A 572 -35.31 -1.74 -1.62
CA PRO A 572 -34.17 -2.66 -1.46
C PRO A 572 -34.50 -4.10 -1.91
N PRO A 573 -33.50 -4.87 -2.38
CA PRO A 573 -33.73 -6.20 -2.94
C PRO A 573 -34.24 -7.17 -1.88
N SER A 574 -35.36 -7.83 -2.18
CA SER A 574 -35.83 -9.02 -1.47
C SER A 574 -35.14 -10.25 -2.06
N ILE A 575 -34.49 -11.03 -1.19
CA ILE A 575 -33.67 -12.18 -1.57
C ILE A 575 -34.43 -13.47 -1.25
N LYS A 576 -34.65 -14.32 -2.26
CA LYS A 576 -35.32 -15.62 -2.09
C LYS A 576 -34.60 -16.76 -2.84
N PRO A 577 -34.62 -17.99 -2.30
CA PRO A 577 -34.09 -19.14 -3.02
C PRO A 577 -34.99 -19.43 -4.22
N LEU A 578 -34.41 -19.70 -5.39
CA LEU A 578 -35.14 -20.02 -6.61
C LEU A 578 -35.17 -21.51 -6.87
N ALA A 579 -34.00 -22.16 -6.98
CA ALA A 579 -33.89 -23.59 -7.21
C ALA A 579 -32.61 -24.16 -6.59
N ARG A 580 -32.69 -25.40 -6.08
CA ARG A 580 -31.48 -26.18 -5.77
C ARG A 580 -30.94 -26.77 -7.05
N VAL A 581 -29.65 -26.56 -7.29
CA VAL A 581 -28.97 -27.03 -8.50
C VAL A 581 -27.64 -27.69 -8.12
N ARG A 582 -27.07 -28.48 -9.02
CA ARG A 582 -25.69 -28.97 -8.90
C ARG A 582 -24.85 -28.24 -9.93
N PRO A 583 -24.38 -27.01 -9.64
CA PRO A 583 -23.58 -26.28 -10.59
C PRO A 583 -22.17 -26.90 -10.67
N ALA A 584 -21.55 -26.86 -11.84
CA ALA A 584 -20.15 -27.24 -11.96
C ALA A 584 -19.26 -26.21 -11.21
N LEU A 585 -18.72 -26.62 -10.05
CA LEU A 585 -17.95 -25.74 -9.16
C LEU A 585 -16.67 -25.20 -9.84
N GLY A 586 -16.37 -23.91 -9.62
CA GLY A 586 -15.16 -23.24 -10.09
C GLY A 586 -15.21 -22.65 -11.51
N ARG A 587 -16.34 -22.76 -12.21
CA ARG A 587 -16.56 -22.22 -13.58
C ARG A 587 -17.99 -21.70 -13.79
N ALA A 588 -18.64 -21.28 -12.71
CA ALA A 588 -20.07 -21.00 -12.73
C ALA A 588 -20.33 -19.55 -13.16
N TRP A 589 -20.83 -19.36 -14.38
CA TRP A 589 -21.40 -18.09 -14.83
C TRP A 589 -22.89 -18.29 -15.10
N LEU A 590 -23.75 -17.49 -14.48
CA LEU A 590 -25.16 -17.43 -14.83
C LEU A 590 -25.33 -16.58 -16.10
N ALA A 591 -26.34 -16.85 -16.91
CA ALA A 591 -26.75 -15.98 -18.00
C ALA A 591 -28.27 -15.94 -18.10
N TRP A 592 -28.82 -14.78 -18.40
CA TRP A 592 -30.25 -14.59 -18.54
C TRP A 592 -30.67 -14.79 -19.99
N SER A 593 -31.87 -15.32 -20.22
CA SER A 593 -32.53 -15.18 -21.51
C SER A 593 -32.94 -13.72 -21.74
N PRO A 594 -33.06 -13.28 -23.01
CA PRO A 594 -33.40 -11.88 -23.34
C PRO A 594 -34.73 -11.39 -22.77
N ASP A 595 -35.65 -12.31 -22.48
CA ASP A 595 -37.00 -12.05 -21.98
C ASP A 595 -37.11 -12.12 -20.44
N ASP A 596 -35.98 -12.20 -19.72
CA ASP A 596 -35.92 -12.34 -18.26
C ASP A 596 -36.59 -13.61 -17.68
N ASN A 597 -37.04 -14.56 -18.51
CA ASN A 597 -37.82 -15.72 -18.03
C ASN A 597 -36.97 -16.95 -17.71
N SER A 598 -35.74 -17.02 -18.19
CA SER A 598 -34.86 -18.19 -18.02
C SER A 598 -33.44 -17.80 -17.62
N LEU A 599 -32.81 -18.71 -16.89
CA LEU A 599 -31.40 -18.64 -16.49
C LEU A 599 -30.64 -19.84 -17.04
N TYR A 600 -29.57 -19.59 -17.78
CA TYR A 600 -28.62 -20.61 -18.20
C TYR A 600 -27.49 -20.73 -17.18
N PHE A 601 -27.07 -21.95 -16.87
CA PHE A 601 -26.00 -22.20 -15.90
C PHE A 601 -25.23 -23.49 -16.22
N PRO A 602 -23.94 -23.60 -15.85
CA PRO A 602 -23.16 -24.83 -16.00
C PRO A 602 -23.69 -25.93 -15.08
N SER A 603 -24.09 -27.04 -15.65
CA SER A 603 -24.55 -28.23 -14.96
C SER A 603 -23.37 -29.11 -14.55
N GLY A 604 -23.39 -29.60 -13.31
CA GLY A 604 -22.46 -30.61 -12.80
C GLY A 604 -22.69 -32.00 -13.39
N GLU A 605 -23.77 -32.18 -14.15
CA GLU A 605 -24.01 -33.37 -14.98
C GLU A 605 -22.95 -33.46 -16.10
N HIS A 606 -22.77 -34.65 -16.69
CA HIS A 606 -21.80 -34.90 -17.77
C HIS A 606 -20.37 -34.43 -17.42
N GLY A 607 -19.95 -34.59 -16.16
CA GLY A 607 -18.61 -34.21 -15.70
C GLY A 607 -18.37 -32.70 -15.66
N GLY A 608 -19.43 -31.90 -15.55
CA GLY A 608 -19.34 -30.44 -15.49
C GLY A 608 -19.19 -29.76 -16.85
N ARG A 609 -19.49 -30.47 -17.94
CA ARG A 609 -19.36 -29.99 -19.34
C ARG A 609 -20.72 -29.86 -20.03
N SER A 610 -21.75 -29.51 -19.29
CA SER A 610 -23.05 -29.19 -19.88
C SER A 610 -23.62 -27.87 -19.35
N VAL A 611 -24.50 -27.25 -20.13
CA VAL A 611 -25.30 -26.09 -19.75
C VAL A 611 -26.75 -26.55 -19.53
N ALA A 612 -27.40 -26.01 -18.50
CA ALA A 612 -28.81 -26.23 -18.22
C ALA A 612 -29.57 -24.90 -18.25
N ARG A 613 -30.88 -24.96 -18.47
CA ARG A 613 -31.80 -23.82 -18.43
C ARG A 613 -32.75 -23.97 -17.25
N LEU A 614 -32.85 -22.96 -16.41
CA LEU A 614 -33.82 -22.84 -15.33
C LEU A 614 -34.90 -21.85 -15.75
N ASP A 615 -36.16 -22.27 -15.71
CA ASP A 615 -37.30 -21.37 -15.84
C ASP A 615 -37.53 -20.64 -14.51
N VAL A 616 -37.51 -19.31 -14.55
CA VAL A 616 -37.56 -18.45 -13.36
C VAL A 616 -38.95 -18.44 -12.74
N SER A 617 -40.01 -18.63 -13.54
CA SER A 617 -41.39 -18.57 -13.05
C SER A 617 -41.82 -19.87 -12.35
N THR A 618 -41.39 -21.01 -12.88
CA THR A 618 -41.77 -22.34 -12.41
C THR A 618 -40.70 -22.99 -11.53
N ALA A 619 -39.50 -22.41 -11.46
CA ALA A 619 -38.30 -23.00 -10.87
C ALA A 619 -37.93 -24.37 -11.45
N GLN A 620 -38.42 -24.71 -12.65
CA GLN A 620 -38.12 -25.97 -13.32
C GLN A 620 -36.80 -25.91 -14.08
N THR A 621 -35.96 -26.90 -13.87
CA THR A 621 -34.68 -27.03 -14.57
C THR A 621 -34.79 -28.00 -15.74
N TYR A 622 -34.35 -27.55 -16.91
CA TYR A 622 -34.24 -28.32 -18.15
C TYR A 622 -32.76 -28.55 -18.44
N GLN A 623 -32.34 -29.82 -18.49
CA GLN A 623 -30.95 -30.19 -18.78
C GLN A 623 -30.77 -30.32 -20.29
N PHE A 624 -29.77 -29.65 -20.86
CA PHE A 624 -29.39 -29.89 -22.25
C PHE A 624 -28.55 -31.15 -22.36
N ALA A 625 -28.76 -31.89 -23.45
CA ALA A 625 -27.99 -33.09 -23.74
C ALA A 625 -26.57 -32.70 -24.20
N ASP A 626 -25.58 -33.16 -23.44
CA ASP A 626 -24.12 -33.11 -23.71
C ASP A 626 -23.66 -31.97 -24.63
N THR A 627 -23.73 -30.75 -24.11
CA THR A 627 -23.35 -29.54 -24.87
C THR A 627 -21.84 -29.36 -24.99
N GLU A 628 -21.04 -30.21 -24.34
CA GLU A 628 -19.58 -30.10 -24.25
C GLU A 628 -19.11 -28.67 -23.89
N CYS A 629 -19.78 -28.04 -22.93
CA CYS A 629 -19.73 -26.60 -22.73
C CYS A 629 -19.56 -26.23 -21.26
N VAL A 630 -18.69 -25.25 -20.97
CA VAL A 630 -18.35 -24.80 -19.60
C VAL A 630 -18.59 -23.29 -19.47
N GLY A 631 -19.87 -22.91 -19.39
CA GLY A 631 -20.28 -21.52 -19.28
C GLY A 631 -20.80 -20.95 -20.59
N ALA A 632 -21.90 -20.20 -20.50
CA ALA A 632 -22.54 -19.58 -21.64
C ALA A 632 -23.04 -18.17 -21.29
N ASP A 633 -23.15 -17.31 -22.30
CA ASP A 633 -23.89 -16.05 -22.25
C ASP A 633 -24.87 -16.01 -23.42
N ALA A 634 -26.06 -15.45 -23.22
CA ALA A 634 -27.09 -15.40 -24.25
C ALA A 634 -27.05 -14.07 -25.02
N SER A 635 -27.23 -14.14 -26.34
CA SER A 635 -27.38 -12.96 -27.19
C SER A 635 -28.65 -12.22 -26.79
N PRO A 636 -28.60 -10.90 -26.54
CA PRO A 636 -29.78 -10.12 -26.18
C PRO A 636 -30.79 -9.98 -27.32
N GLU A 637 -30.41 -10.29 -28.56
CA GLU A 637 -31.29 -10.22 -29.73
C GLU A 637 -31.82 -11.60 -30.13
N SER A 638 -30.94 -12.56 -30.41
CA SER A 638 -31.32 -13.86 -30.96
C SER A 638 -31.59 -14.95 -29.91
N GLY A 639 -31.12 -14.74 -28.67
CA GLY A 639 -31.12 -15.78 -27.64
C GLY A 639 -30.11 -16.92 -27.88
N GLU A 640 -29.25 -16.81 -28.91
CA GLU A 640 -28.16 -17.76 -29.13
C GLU A 640 -27.14 -17.69 -28.01
N LEU A 641 -26.58 -18.84 -27.65
CA LEU A 641 -25.66 -19.01 -26.53
C LEU A 641 -24.21 -19.04 -27.03
N ALA A 642 -23.41 -18.06 -26.61
CA ALA A 642 -21.96 -18.10 -26.77
C ALA A 642 -21.35 -18.87 -25.62
N CYS A 643 -20.61 -19.93 -25.91
CA CYS A 643 -20.10 -20.86 -24.90
C CYS A 643 -18.60 -21.12 -25.05
N SER A 644 -17.92 -21.33 -23.90
CA SER A 644 -16.58 -21.91 -23.85
C SER A 644 -16.63 -23.44 -23.90
N LYS A 645 -16.14 -24.05 -24.99
CA LYS A 645 -16.06 -25.50 -25.18
C LYS A 645 -14.64 -26.01 -24.87
N PRO A 646 -14.42 -26.95 -23.93
CA PRO A 646 -13.11 -27.50 -23.65
C PRO A 646 -12.65 -28.46 -24.74
N LEU A 647 -11.35 -28.45 -25.06
CA LEU A 647 -10.75 -29.34 -26.05
C LEU A 647 -10.05 -30.56 -25.42
N PRO A 648 -10.01 -31.72 -26.10
CA PRO A 648 -9.32 -32.93 -25.61
C PRO A 648 -7.81 -32.70 -25.31
N GLU A 649 -7.13 -31.97 -26.18
CA GLU A 649 -5.72 -31.59 -26.09
C GLU A 649 -5.42 -30.49 -25.06
N GLY A 650 -6.47 -29.94 -24.43
CA GLY A 650 -6.40 -28.85 -23.46
C GLY A 650 -6.63 -27.47 -24.08
N GLY A 651 -7.21 -26.57 -23.28
CA GLY A 651 -7.67 -25.26 -23.75
C GLY A 651 -9.18 -25.22 -23.97
N HIS A 652 -9.69 -24.05 -24.35
CA HIS A 652 -11.11 -23.83 -24.59
C HIS A 652 -11.30 -22.94 -25.81
N GLU A 653 -12.27 -23.29 -26.63
CA GLU A 653 -12.69 -22.57 -27.82
C GLU A 653 -14.05 -21.90 -27.61
N ILE A 654 -14.42 -20.93 -28.45
CA ILE A 654 -15.74 -20.29 -28.39
C ILE A 654 -16.64 -20.84 -29.49
N VAL A 655 -17.82 -21.31 -29.10
CA VAL A 655 -18.86 -21.84 -29.98
C VAL A 655 -20.20 -21.12 -29.76
N LEU A 656 -21.04 -21.09 -30.78
CA LEU A 656 -22.43 -20.65 -30.72
C LEU A 656 -23.36 -21.86 -30.75
N MET A 657 -24.32 -21.85 -29.85
CA MET A 657 -25.43 -22.80 -29.80
C MET A 657 -26.75 -22.04 -29.90
N ASP A 658 -27.80 -22.70 -30.35
CA ASP A 658 -29.15 -22.15 -30.21
C ASP A 658 -29.64 -22.24 -28.75
N ALA A 659 -30.81 -21.65 -28.48
CA ALA A 659 -31.43 -21.64 -27.15
C ALA A 659 -31.80 -23.03 -26.60
N THR A 660 -31.69 -24.10 -27.43
CA THR A 660 -31.90 -25.50 -27.01
C THR A 660 -30.60 -26.21 -26.66
N GLY A 661 -29.45 -25.54 -26.81
CA GLY A 661 -28.12 -26.09 -26.56
C GLY A 661 -27.53 -26.82 -27.77
N LYS A 662 -28.14 -26.73 -28.96
CA LYS A 662 -27.60 -27.38 -30.15
C LYS A 662 -26.55 -26.48 -30.81
N LEU A 663 -25.36 -27.04 -31.08
CA LEU A 663 -24.25 -26.37 -31.75
C LEU A 663 -24.66 -25.86 -33.15
N GLN A 664 -24.44 -24.58 -33.39
CA GLN A 664 -24.70 -23.91 -34.66
C GLN A 664 -23.42 -23.60 -35.41
N ARG A 665 -22.47 -22.92 -34.75
CA ARG A 665 -21.24 -22.43 -35.38
C ARG A 665 -20.06 -22.42 -34.41
N LYS A 666 -18.87 -22.61 -34.94
CA LYS A 666 -17.60 -22.39 -34.24
C LYS A 666 -17.10 -20.96 -34.49
N LEU A 667 -16.81 -20.19 -33.44
CA LEU A 667 -16.42 -18.79 -33.54
C LEU A 667 -14.89 -18.59 -33.43
N LEU A 668 -14.26 -19.21 -32.43
CA LEU A 668 -12.84 -19.06 -32.17
C LEU A 668 -12.23 -20.41 -31.84
N GLU A 669 -11.25 -20.84 -32.63
CA GLU A 669 -10.51 -22.07 -32.39
C GLU A 669 -9.31 -21.82 -31.49
N ALA A 670 -9.16 -22.63 -30.43
CA ALA A 670 -7.97 -22.58 -29.60
C ALA A 670 -6.77 -23.20 -30.34
N SER A 671 -5.67 -22.48 -30.41
CA SER A 671 -4.41 -22.96 -30.99
C SER A 671 -3.22 -22.51 -30.14
N GLY A 672 -2.11 -23.26 -30.20
CA GLY A 672 -0.87 -22.90 -29.50
C GLY A 672 -0.97 -22.84 -27.96
N GLY A 673 -1.88 -23.61 -27.35
CA GLY A 673 -2.08 -23.65 -25.90
C GLY A 673 -2.80 -22.43 -25.30
N ILE A 674 -3.38 -21.58 -26.16
CA ILE A 674 -4.25 -20.46 -25.76
C ILE A 674 -5.65 -21.02 -25.43
N SER A 675 -6.33 -20.43 -24.45
CA SER A 675 -7.68 -20.81 -24.06
C SER A 675 -8.58 -19.58 -23.96
N TYR A 676 -9.76 -19.63 -24.57
CA TYR A 676 -10.78 -18.58 -24.54
C TYR A 676 -11.88 -18.93 -23.54
N LEU A 677 -12.16 -18.03 -22.61
CA LEU A 677 -13.02 -18.26 -21.45
C LEU A 677 -13.99 -17.10 -21.25
N SER A 678 -15.09 -17.34 -20.54
CA SER A 678 -16.03 -16.29 -20.08
C SER A 678 -16.55 -15.37 -21.20
N PRO A 679 -17.13 -15.92 -22.28
CA PRO A 679 -17.71 -15.11 -23.35
C PRO A 679 -18.87 -14.27 -22.80
N ARG A 680 -18.99 -13.03 -23.26
CA ARG A 680 -20.05 -12.09 -22.90
C ARG A 680 -20.54 -11.33 -24.11
N TRP A 681 -21.83 -11.39 -24.40
CA TRP A 681 -22.42 -10.67 -25.52
C TRP A 681 -22.48 -9.17 -25.25
N SER A 682 -22.19 -8.37 -26.28
CA SER A 682 -22.42 -6.93 -26.23
C SER A 682 -23.93 -6.64 -26.20
N PRO A 683 -24.37 -5.50 -25.62
CA PRO A 683 -25.78 -5.14 -25.54
C PRO A 683 -26.48 -5.02 -26.90
N ASP A 684 -25.72 -4.74 -27.96
CA ASP A 684 -26.19 -4.62 -29.35
C ASP A 684 -25.98 -5.89 -30.18
N ALA A 685 -25.61 -7.02 -29.54
CA ALA A 685 -25.33 -8.32 -30.18
C ALA A 685 -24.25 -8.31 -31.29
N SER A 686 -23.48 -7.22 -31.44
CA SER A 686 -22.45 -7.10 -32.49
C SER A 686 -21.11 -7.74 -32.14
N ALA A 687 -20.84 -8.00 -30.85
CA ALA A 687 -19.53 -8.45 -30.40
C ALA A 687 -19.60 -9.33 -29.14
N ILE A 688 -18.52 -10.09 -28.90
CA ILE A 688 -18.35 -10.93 -27.70
C ILE A 688 -17.04 -10.55 -26.99
N ALA A 689 -17.13 -10.10 -25.73
CA ALA A 689 -15.98 -9.94 -24.85
C ALA A 689 -15.61 -11.27 -24.22
N LEU A 690 -14.32 -11.55 -24.06
CA LEU A 690 -13.84 -12.82 -23.53
C LEU A 690 -12.50 -12.69 -22.81
N THR A 691 -12.22 -13.63 -21.91
CA THR A 691 -10.92 -13.80 -21.25
C THR A 691 -10.03 -14.70 -22.11
N VAL A 692 -8.83 -14.24 -22.43
CA VAL A 692 -7.79 -15.00 -23.12
C VAL A 692 -6.77 -15.46 -22.10
N LYS A 693 -6.58 -16.77 -21.97
CA LYS A 693 -5.57 -17.38 -21.11
C LYS A 693 -4.39 -17.87 -21.94
N TRP A 694 -3.19 -17.46 -21.53
CA TRP A 694 -1.93 -17.80 -22.20
C TRP A 694 -1.31 -19.10 -21.65
N PRO A 695 -0.53 -19.84 -22.46
CA PRO A 695 0.19 -21.03 -22.00
C PRO A 695 1.32 -20.68 -21.01
N GLY A 696 1.68 -21.62 -20.13
CA GLY A 696 2.86 -21.55 -19.26
C GLY A 696 2.62 -21.10 -17.82
N PHE A 697 1.67 -20.20 -17.56
CA PHE A 697 1.32 -19.76 -16.19
C PHE A 697 -0.19 -19.76 -15.95
N SER A 698 -0.62 -20.22 -14.77
CA SER A 698 -2.06 -20.34 -14.45
C SER A 698 -2.79 -19.00 -14.36
N SER A 699 -2.08 -17.90 -14.10
CA SER A 699 -2.62 -16.55 -13.89
C SER A 699 -2.35 -15.56 -15.03
N ALA A 700 -1.79 -16.01 -16.16
CA ALA A 700 -1.52 -15.16 -17.31
C ALA A 700 -2.79 -15.03 -18.18
N THR A 701 -3.62 -14.03 -17.88
CA THR A 701 -4.89 -13.80 -18.57
C THR A 701 -5.07 -12.33 -18.97
N ASP A 702 -5.70 -12.12 -20.13
CA ASP A 702 -6.02 -10.82 -20.73
C ASP A 702 -7.47 -10.76 -21.22
N ILE A 703 -7.98 -9.56 -21.48
CA ILE A 703 -9.34 -9.33 -22.03
C ILE A 703 -9.25 -9.05 -23.52
N ALA A 704 -10.15 -9.66 -24.30
CA ALA A 704 -10.29 -9.45 -25.73
C ALA A 704 -11.75 -9.28 -26.13
N VAL A 705 -11.97 -8.74 -27.34
CA VAL A 705 -13.28 -8.62 -27.98
C VAL A 705 -13.22 -9.27 -29.35
N PHE A 706 -14.19 -10.14 -29.62
CA PHE A 706 -14.43 -10.72 -30.92
C PHE A 706 -15.60 -10.00 -31.60
N ASP A 707 -15.34 -9.45 -32.78
CA ASP A 707 -16.36 -8.81 -33.62
C ASP A 707 -17.04 -9.86 -34.50
N ILE A 708 -18.38 -9.92 -34.47
CA ILE A 708 -19.17 -10.96 -35.15
C ILE A 708 -19.17 -10.76 -36.66
N GLU A 709 -19.35 -9.51 -37.12
CA GLU A 709 -19.41 -9.18 -38.55
C GLU A 709 -18.03 -9.25 -39.19
N GLU A 710 -17.02 -8.61 -38.58
CA GLU A 710 -15.64 -8.63 -39.09
C GLU A 710 -14.95 -9.98 -38.89
N SER A 711 -15.53 -10.86 -38.07
CA SER A 711 -14.93 -12.15 -37.66
C SER A 711 -13.50 -11.99 -37.14
N ARG A 712 -13.28 -10.94 -36.33
CA ARG A 712 -11.94 -10.51 -35.91
C ARG A 712 -11.81 -10.42 -34.39
N LEU A 713 -10.75 -11.03 -33.86
CA LEU A 713 -10.37 -10.90 -32.45
C LEU A 713 -9.43 -9.72 -32.23
N ARG A 714 -9.74 -8.86 -31.25
CA ARG A 714 -8.91 -7.75 -30.80
C ARG A 714 -8.58 -7.88 -29.31
N MET A 715 -7.29 -7.87 -28.98
CA MET A 715 -6.83 -7.78 -27.59
C MET A 715 -7.07 -6.38 -27.03
N LEU A 716 -7.68 -6.29 -25.85
CA LEU A 716 -7.88 -5.02 -25.13
C LEU A 716 -6.83 -4.81 -24.04
N THR A 717 -6.33 -5.89 -23.45
CA THR A 717 -5.21 -5.86 -22.50
C THR A 717 -4.08 -6.77 -23.00
N THR A 718 -2.86 -6.43 -22.62
CA THR A 718 -1.66 -7.21 -22.97
C THR A 718 -0.67 -7.32 -21.81
N ASP A 719 -1.02 -6.76 -20.65
CA ASP A 719 -0.18 -6.78 -19.45
C ASP A 719 -0.26 -8.13 -18.72
N GLY A 720 -1.26 -8.98 -19.00
CA GLY A 720 -1.35 -10.33 -18.43
C GLY A 720 -0.22 -11.27 -18.85
N ARG A 721 0.47 -11.00 -19.97
CA ARG A 721 1.62 -11.79 -20.46
C ARG A 721 2.94 -11.50 -19.75
N THR A 722 3.13 -10.29 -19.23
CA THR A 722 4.41 -9.81 -18.66
C THR A 722 4.30 -9.37 -17.20
N SER A 723 3.08 -9.25 -16.67
CA SER A 723 2.80 -8.86 -15.28
C SER A 723 1.91 -9.89 -14.57
N ARG A 724 1.84 -9.83 -13.23
CA ARG A 724 0.90 -10.64 -12.43
C ARG A 724 -0.55 -10.11 -12.47
N ALA A 725 -0.93 -9.35 -13.51
CA ALA A 725 -2.20 -8.64 -13.60
C ALA A 725 -3.44 -9.55 -13.57
N HIS A 726 -3.41 -10.75 -14.16
CA HIS A 726 -4.51 -11.73 -14.09
C HIS A 726 -5.90 -11.09 -14.37
N ASN A 727 -6.11 -10.64 -15.61
CA ASN A 727 -7.34 -9.96 -16.02
C ASN A 727 -8.43 -10.99 -16.38
N THR A 728 -9.59 -10.94 -15.72
CA THR A 728 -10.68 -11.93 -15.86
C THR A 728 -12.07 -11.30 -15.80
N ASP A 729 -13.10 -12.08 -16.12
CA ASP A 729 -14.51 -11.76 -15.88
C ASP A 729 -14.96 -10.45 -16.55
N PRO A 730 -14.92 -10.35 -17.89
CA PRO A 730 -15.40 -9.17 -18.59
C PRO A 730 -16.91 -8.98 -18.39
N ALA A 731 -17.37 -7.74 -18.45
CA ALA A 731 -18.77 -7.35 -18.50
C ALA A 731 -18.91 -6.05 -19.30
N TRP A 732 -19.91 -5.98 -20.18
CA TRP A 732 -20.13 -4.81 -21.01
C TRP A 732 -20.81 -3.70 -20.23
N GLY A 733 -20.41 -2.46 -20.49
CA GLY A 733 -21.23 -1.31 -20.12
C GLY A 733 -22.53 -1.25 -20.94
N PRO A 734 -23.53 -0.50 -20.49
CA PRO A 734 -24.89 -0.53 -21.05
C PRO A 734 -24.96 -0.11 -22.53
N ALA A 735 -24.05 0.77 -22.97
CA ALA A 735 -23.97 1.23 -24.36
C ALA A 735 -22.93 0.45 -25.21
N GLY A 736 -22.32 -0.62 -24.69
CA GLY A 736 -21.29 -1.39 -25.40
C GLY A 736 -19.94 -0.67 -25.59
N GLU A 737 -19.75 0.52 -25.01
CA GLU A 737 -18.57 1.36 -25.28
C GLU A 737 -17.33 1.01 -24.43
N TRP A 738 -17.55 0.26 -23.35
CA TRP A 738 -16.53 -0.13 -22.39
C TRP A 738 -16.81 -1.50 -21.81
N ILE A 739 -15.75 -2.15 -21.36
CA ILE A 739 -15.76 -3.44 -20.69
C ILE A 739 -15.16 -3.25 -19.31
N VAL A 740 -15.92 -3.66 -18.30
CA VAL A 740 -15.48 -3.80 -16.91
C VAL A 740 -14.92 -5.20 -16.72
N TYR A 741 -13.84 -5.36 -15.96
CA TYR A 741 -13.22 -6.65 -15.71
C TYR A 741 -12.45 -6.63 -14.37
N SER A 742 -12.16 -7.81 -13.80
CA SER A 742 -11.37 -7.96 -12.59
C SER A 742 -9.88 -8.08 -12.90
N SER A 743 -9.00 -7.46 -12.11
CA SER A 743 -7.55 -7.51 -12.27
C SER A 743 -6.80 -7.48 -10.93
N ARG A 744 -5.74 -8.29 -10.80
CA ARG A 744 -4.75 -8.30 -9.71
C ARG A 744 -3.61 -7.31 -9.87
N ARG A 745 -3.65 -6.40 -10.85
CA ARG A 745 -2.53 -5.49 -11.11
C ARG A 745 -2.17 -4.56 -9.95
N SER A 746 -3.06 -4.38 -8.97
CA SER A 746 -2.82 -3.64 -7.72
C SER A 746 -2.38 -4.53 -6.53
N GLY A 747 -2.09 -5.82 -6.76
CA GLY A 747 -1.74 -6.81 -5.74
C GLY A 747 -2.91 -7.67 -5.26
N MET A 748 -4.16 -7.20 -5.45
CA MET A 748 -5.41 -7.91 -5.14
C MET A 748 -6.41 -7.70 -6.29
N HIS A 749 -7.40 -8.59 -6.45
CA HIS A 749 -8.45 -8.42 -7.46
C HIS A 749 -9.21 -7.11 -7.22
N SER A 750 -9.19 -6.21 -8.19
CA SER A 750 -9.89 -4.93 -8.23
C SER A 750 -10.57 -4.77 -9.58
N LEU A 751 -11.56 -3.89 -9.68
CA LEU A 751 -12.32 -3.70 -10.92
C LEU A 751 -11.69 -2.61 -11.78
N TRP A 752 -11.57 -2.91 -13.07
CA TRP A 752 -10.98 -2.04 -14.08
C TRP A 752 -11.92 -1.92 -15.27
N ALA A 753 -11.93 -0.76 -15.91
CA ALA A 753 -12.61 -0.54 -17.17
C ALA A 753 -11.58 -0.32 -18.29
N VAL A 754 -11.91 -0.79 -19.48
CA VAL A 754 -11.21 -0.47 -20.73
C VAL A 754 -12.24 -0.17 -21.81
N SER A 755 -11.94 0.72 -22.75
CA SER A 755 -12.84 0.91 -23.90
C SER A 755 -12.93 -0.38 -24.70
N SER A 756 -14.13 -0.70 -25.22
CA SER A 756 -14.32 -1.85 -26.10
C SER A 756 -13.47 -1.74 -27.38
N LYS A 757 -13.05 -0.52 -27.76
CA LYS A 757 -12.14 -0.23 -28.88
C LYS A 757 -10.65 -0.34 -28.54
N GLY A 758 -10.31 -0.64 -27.28
CA GLY A 758 -8.93 -0.69 -26.76
C GLY A 758 -8.45 0.64 -26.19
N GLY A 759 -7.22 0.66 -25.68
CA GLY A 759 -6.62 1.82 -25.02
C GLY A 759 -6.21 1.53 -23.58
N LYS A 760 -5.94 2.58 -22.80
CA LYS A 760 -5.54 2.41 -21.41
C LYS A 760 -6.73 1.92 -20.57
N SER A 761 -6.46 0.99 -19.67
CA SER A 761 -7.40 0.60 -18.63
C SER A 761 -7.38 1.60 -17.47
N TYR A 762 -8.51 1.78 -16.81
CA TYR A 762 -8.68 2.67 -15.66
C TYR A 762 -9.26 1.88 -14.48
N PRO A 763 -8.85 2.13 -13.23
CA PRO A 763 -9.48 1.51 -12.07
C PRO A 763 -10.88 2.11 -11.85
N LEU A 764 -11.88 1.27 -11.55
CA LEU A 764 -13.25 1.71 -11.29
C LEU A 764 -13.56 1.88 -9.81
N THR A 765 -12.79 1.22 -8.95
CA THR A 765 -13.04 1.18 -7.51
C THR A 765 -11.76 1.55 -6.76
N SER A 766 -11.90 2.39 -5.73
CA SER A 766 -10.82 2.83 -4.85
C SER A 766 -11.34 2.87 -3.41
N GLY A 767 -10.60 2.33 -2.45
CA GLY A 767 -10.99 2.34 -1.03
C GLY A 767 -11.72 1.10 -0.53
N ILE A 768 -11.93 0.07 -1.37
CA ILE A 768 -12.37 -1.26 -0.92
C ILE A 768 -11.13 -2.11 -0.63
N THR A 769 -11.03 -2.61 0.60
CA THR A 769 -9.91 -3.40 1.12
C THR A 769 -10.06 -4.90 0.87
N ARG A 770 -11.07 -5.31 0.08
CA ARG A 770 -11.41 -6.71 -0.23
C ARG A 770 -11.29 -7.01 -1.73
N ALA A 771 -11.08 -8.28 -2.07
CA ALA A 771 -10.92 -8.71 -3.46
C ALA A 771 -12.25 -8.67 -4.21
N MET A 772 -12.30 -8.00 -5.37
CA MET A 772 -13.51 -7.74 -6.15
C MET A 772 -13.54 -8.59 -7.43
N ARG A 773 -14.59 -9.40 -7.63
CA ARG A 773 -14.69 -10.34 -8.75
C ARG A 773 -16.09 -10.38 -9.36
N PHE A 774 -16.18 -11.02 -10.53
CA PHE A 774 -17.40 -11.24 -11.30
C PHE A 774 -18.26 -9.96 -11.45
N PRO A 775 -17.69 -8.88 -12.04
CA PRO A 775 -18.47 -7.69 -12.29
C PRO A 775 -19.58 -7.98 -13.30
N ASP A 776 -20.71 -7.31 -13.13
CA ASP A 776 -21.76 -7.22 -14.14
C ASP A 776 -22.39 -5.83 -14.14
N VAL A 777 -22.90 -5.36 -15.27
CA VAL A 777 -23.44 -4.01 -15.40
C VAL A 777 -24.87 -4.07 -15.93
N SER A 778 -25.81 -3.45 -15.23
CA SER A 778 -27.21 -3.38 -15.68
C SER A 778 -27.38 -2.48 -16.90
N ALA A 779 -28.51 -2.60 -17.59
CA ALA A 779 -28.91 -1.68 -18.66
C ALA A 779 -28.93 -0.20 -18.22
N THR A 780 -29.19 0.05 -16.93
CA THR A 780 -29.19 1.39 -16.32
C THR A 780 -27.81 1.85 -15.84
N GLY A 781 -26.76 1.04 -16.02
CA GLY A 781 -25.38 1.36 -15.65
C GLY A 781 -25.04 1.10 -14.17
N ARG A 782 -25.84 0.31 -13.45
CA ARG A 782 -25.52 -0.13 -12.08
C ARG A 782 -24.50 -1.26 -12.14
N LEU A 783 -23.40 -1.12 -11.42
CA LEU A 783 -22.36 -2.14 -11.30
C LEU A 783 -22.70 -3.08 -10.15
N LEU A 784 -22.67 -4.38 -10.43
CA LEU A 784 -22.82 -5.48 -9.47
C LEU A 784 -21.50 -6.23 -9.41
N PHE A 785 -21.03 -6.57 -8.22
CA PHE A 785 -19.82 -7.39 -8.08
C PHE A 785 -19.79 -8.12 -6.73
N GLU A 786 -18.97 -9.15 -6.66
CA GLU A 786 -18.72 -9.91 -5.44
C GLU A 786 -17.43 -9.41 -4.76
N THR A 787 -17.44 -9.29 -3.44
CA THR A 787 -16.22 -9.23 -2.64
C THR A 787 -16.08 -10.45 -1.76
N VAL A 788 -14.86 -10.96 -1.66
CA VAL A 788 -14.54 -12.07 -0.75
C VAL A 788 -13.44 -11.65 0.19
N GLU A 789 -13.70 -11.79 1.49
CA GLU A 789 -12.69 -11.70 2.54
C GLU A 789 -12.46 -13.10 3.12
N HIS A 790 -11.20 -13.52 3.10
CA HIS A 790 -10.76 -14.76 3.74
C HIS A 790 -10.04 -14.37 5.03
N ARG A 791 -10.75 -14.42 6.15
CA ARG A 791 -10.15 -14.16 7.46
C ARG A 791 -9.62 -15.45 8.07
N LEU A 792 -8.55 -15.32 8.84
CA LEU A 792 -7.94 -16.43 9.54
C LEU A 792 -7.77 -16.05 11.01
N ASP A 793 -8.70 -16.52 11.83
CA ASP A 793 -8.81 -16.20 13.25
C ASP A 793 -8.50 -17.44 14.10
N ILE A 794 -8.18 -17.26 15.38
CA ILE A 794 -8.11 -18.37 16.33
C ILE A 794 -9.49 -18.58 16.92
N ALA A 795 -10.01 -19.80 16.81
CA ALA A 795 -11.21 -20.24 17.51
C ALA A 795 -10.86 -21.30 18.56
N VAL A 796 -11.71 -21.38 19.59
CA VAL A 796 -11.78 -22.51 20.52
C VAL A 796 -13.07 -23.27 20.26
N ALA A 797 -12.99 -24.59 20.13
CA ALA A 797 -14.17 -25.46 20.12
C ALA A 797 -14.14 -26.38 21.33
N ASN A 798 -15.30 -26.60 21.93
CA ASN A 798 -15.45 -27.69 22.88
C ASN A 798 -15.50 -29.02 22.11
N ALA A 799 -14.67 -29.99 22.52
CA ALA A 799 -14.58 -31.29 21.89
C ALA A 799 -15.95 -32.02 21.82
N SER A 800 -16.85 -31.74 22.77
CA SER A 800 -18.17 -32.38 22.87
C SER A 800 -19.28 -31.67 22.07
N THR A 801 -19.19 -30.35 21.87
CA THR A 801 -20.27 -29.58 21.22
C THR A 801 -19.94 -29.11 19.80
N ALA A 802 -18.65 -29.10 19.42
CA ALA A 802 -18.15 -28.71 18.10
C ALA A 802 -18.50 -27.28 17.64
N ALA A 803 -19.08 -26.46 18.51
CA ALA A 803 -19.37 -25.06 18.21
C ALA A 803 -18.10 -24.22 18.42
N PRO A 804 -17.54 -23.59 17.37
CA PRO A 804 -16.43 -22.67 17.53
C PRO A 804 -16.88 -21.38 18.20
N GLU A 805 -16.12 -20.95 19.19
CA GLU A 805 -16.09 -19.59 19.71
C GLU A 805 -14.81 -18.91 19.20
N GLU A 806 -14.98 -17.80 18.49
CA GLU A 806 -13.86 -17.01 17.95
C GLU A 806 -13.16 -16.27 19.11
N LEU A 807 -11.87 -16.55 19.33
CA LEU A 807 -11.03 -15.86 20.32
C LEU A 807 -10.43 -14.56 19.77
N THR A 808 -10.30 -14.48 18.45
CA THR A 808 -9.77 -13.31 17.75
C THR A 808 -10.76 -12.85 16.70
N THR A 809 -10.81 -11.54 16.47
CA THR A 809 -11.68 -10.97 15.43
C THR A 809 -10.96 -9.91 14.59
N ASP A 810 -9.66 -10.08 14.42
CA ASP A 810 -8.79 -9.04 13.88
C ASP A 810 -8.59 -9.18 12.37
N PRO A 811 -8.30 -8.08 11.65
CA PRO A 811 -8.11 -8.12 10.20
C PRO A 811 -6.80 -8.81 9.76
N TRP A 812 -5.98 -9.27 10.71
CA TRP A 812 -4.66 -9.86 10.47
C TRP A 812 -4.71 -11.38 10.68
N PRO A 813 -4.01 -12.18 9.86
CA PRO A 813 -4.08 -13.62 9.97
C PRO A 813 -3.36 -14.11 11.23
N ASP A 814 -4.11 -14.82 12.08
CA ASP A 814 -3.61 -15.45 13.30
C ASP A 814 -3.37 -16.95 13.07
N ARG A 815 -2.20 -17.46 13.49
CA ARG A 815 -1.72 -18.81 13.14
C ARG A 815 -0.96 -19.48 14.26
N PHE A 816 -0.83 -20.80 14.16
CA PHE A 816 -0.02 -21.64 15.06
C PHE A 816 -0.38 -21.47 16.53
N PRO A 817 -1.68 -21.62 16.91
CA PRO A 817 -2.09 -21.47 18.29
C PRO A 817 -1.43 -22.56 19.15
N ALA A 818 -0.98 -22.25 20.35
CA ALA A 818 -0.42 -23.22 21.29
C ALA A 818 -1.02 -22.99 22.68
N CYS A 819 -1.59 -24.01 23.32
CA CYS A 819 -2.06 -23.90 24.71
C CYS A 819 -0.88 -24.09 25.67
N ASN A 820 -0.88 -23.35 26.78
CA ASN A 820 0.10 -23.58 27.84
C ASN A 820 -0.25 -24.80 28.71
N SER A 821 0.67 -25.18 29.60
CA SER A 821 0.56 -26.37 30.45
C SER A 821 -0.56 -26.32 31.49
N SER A 822 -0.98 -25.13 31.92
CA SER A 822 -2.14 -24.92 32.80
C SER A 822 -3.47 -24.86 32.05
N GLY A 823 -3.45 -24.59 30.74
CA GLY A 823 -4.64 -24.50 29.90
C GLY A 823 -5.44 -23.22 30.08
N ASP A 824 -4.90 -22.22 30.77
CA ASP A 824 -5.51 -20.91 30.97
C ASP A 824 -5.06 -19.88 29.92
N MET A 825 -4.01 -20.16 29.14
CA MET A 825 -3.54 -19.29 28.07
C MET A 825 -3.34 -20.00 26.74
N VAL A 826 -3.53 -19.25 25.64
CA VAL A 826 -3.16 -19.64 24.29
C VAL A 826 -2.24 -18.59 23.68
N ALA A 827 -1.11 -19.03 23.15
CA ALA A 827 -0.19 -18.18 22.39
C ALA A 827 -0.40 -18.44 20.90
N PHE A 828 -0.36 -17.40 20.08
CA PHE A 828 -0.46 -17.54 18.63
C PHE A 828 0.38 -16.47 17.94
N ARG A 829 0.77 -16.76 16.71
CA ARG A 829 1.48 -15.82 15.87
C ARG A 829 0.46 -14.90 15.23
N SER A 830 0.67 -13.59 15.37
CA SER A 830 -0.16 -12.57 14.74
C SER A 830 0.65 -11.64 13.85
N SER A 831 -0.02 -10.92 12.96
CA SER A 831 0.59 -9.86 12.13
C SER A 831 0.13 -8.46 12.56
N ARG A 832 -0.47 -8.33 13.76
CA ARG A 832 -0.96 -7.07 14.33
C ARG A 832 0.18 -6.11 14.74
N ASN A 833 -0.12 -4.80 14.75
CA ASN A 833 0.71 -3.73 15.32
C ASN A 833 2.14 -3.63 14.77
N THR A 834 2.31 -3.80 13.46
CA THR A 834 3.61 -3.56 12.81
C THR A 834 3.42 -2.72 11.55
N ASP A 835 4.26 -1.69 11.38
CA ASP A 835 4.31 -0.87 10.15
C ASP A 835 4.97 -1.65 8.97
N ASP A 836 5.47 -2.85 9.25
CA ASP A 836 6.07 -3.78 8.30
C ASP A 836 5.14 -5.02 8.13
N PRO A 837 4.52 -5.24 6.96
CA PRO A 837 3.63 -6.38 6.72
C PRO A 837 4.33 -7.77 6.78
N ARG A 838 5.66 -7.80 6.97
CA ARG A 838 6.44 -9.03 7.22
C ARG A 838 6.86 -9.21 8.68
N ALA A 839 6.68 -8.19 9.51
CA ALA A 839 6.87 -8.32 10.93
C ALA A 839 5.71 -9.10 11.54
N VAL A 840 6.04 -9.93 12.53
CA VAL A 840 5.09 -10.81 13.20
C VAL A 840 5.28 -10.65 14.69
N VAL A 841 4.21 -10.82 15.44
CA VAL A 841 4.20 -10.68 16.89
C VAL A 841 3.73 -11.97 17.52
N LEU A 842 4.14 -12.19 18.77
CA LEU A 842 3.59 -13.23 19.63
C LEU A 842 2.42 -12.61 20.38
N ALA A 843 1.21 -13.07 20.10
CA ALA A 843 0.03 -12.72 20.86
C ALA A 843 -0.26 -13.84 21.87
N VAL A 844 -0.60 -13.46 23.10
CA VAL A 844 -0.99 -14.38 24.17
C VAL A 844 -2.36 -13.95 24.67
N HIS A 845 -3.33 -14.86 24.64
CA HIS A 845 -4.69 -14.66 25.11
C HIS A 845 -4.94 -15.51 26.37
N GLU A 846 -5.49 -14.89 27.40
CA GLU A 846 -5.88 -15.54 28.65
C GLU A 846 -7.39 -15.85 28.63
N PHE A 847 -7.76 -17.14 28.73
CA PHE A 847 -9.15 -17.59 28.60
C PHE A 847 -10.07 -17.04 29.70
N THR A 848 -9.57 -16.86 30.92
CA THR A 848 -10.39 -16.48 32.07
C THR A 848 -10.77 -15.00 32.03
N THR A 849 -9.85 -14.14 31.60
CA THR A 849 -10.01 -12.68 31.61
C THR A 849 -10.43 -12.13 30.25
N GLY A 850 -10.09 -12.84 29.17
CA GLY A 850 -10.20 -12.36 27.80
C GLY A 850 -9.06 -11.42 27.37
N ASP A 851 -8.13 -11.11 28.29
CA ASP A 851 -7.05 -10.15 28.05
C ASP A 851 -6.06 -10.70 27.00
N GLN A 852 -5.50 -9.81 26.17
CA GLN A 852 -4.49 -10.14 25.17
C GLN A 852 -3.21 -9.32 25.38
N LEU A 853 -2.07 -10.00 25.38
CA LEU A 853 -0.74 -9.41 25.42
C LEU A 853 -0.03 -9.63 24.09
N VAL A 854 0.76 -8.65 23.66
CA VAL A 854 1.48 -8.70 22.39
C VAL A 854 2.95 -8.44 22.64
N PHE A 855 3.79 -9.34 22.16
CA PHE A 855 5.25 -9.26 22.28
C PHE A 855 5.89 -9.23 20.89
N PRO A 856 6.95 -8.44 20.69
CA PRO A 856 7.69 -8.45 19.43
C PRO A 856 8.36 -9.82 19.24
N LEU A 857 8.31 -10.36 18.02
CA LEU A 857 9.11 -11.51 17.63
C LEU A 857 10.18 -11.11 16.62
N PRO A 858 11.32 -11.79 16.60
CA PRO A 858 12.29 -11.65 15.52
C PRO A 858 11.64 -11.91 14.16
N ARG A 859 12.11 -11.19 13.13
CA ARG A 859 11.67 -11.40 11.74
C ARG A 859 11.81 -12.86 11.35
N GLY A 860 10.89 -13.34 10.52
CA GLY A 860 10.90 -14.72 10.03
C GLY A 860 10.43 -15.77 11.04
N SER A 861 9.89 -15.39 12.19
CA SER A 861 9.26 -16.32 13.14
C SER A 861 8.05 -17.03 12.52
N ARG A 862 7.94 -18.35 12.69
CA ARG A 862 6.95 -19.20 12.03
C ARG A 862 6.08 -19.99 13.01
N ASP A 863 6.60 -21.10 13.52
CA ASP A 863 5.87 -22.06 14.34
C ASP A 863 6.15 -21.80 15.83
N LEU A 864 5.15 -22.04 16.68
CA LEU A 864 5.19 -21.76 18.11
C LEU A 864 4.86 -23.01 18.93
N GLU A 865 5.44 -23.10 20.13
CA GLU A 865 5.12 -24.11 21.14
C GLU A 865 5.37 -23.55 22.55
N TRP A 866 4.50 -23.84 23.52
CA TRP A 866 4.81 -23.52 24.92
C TRP A 866 5.94 -24.38 25.49
N CYS A 867 6.73 -23.78 26.39
CA CYS A 867 7.86 -24.40 27.07
C CYS A 867 7.78 -24.06 28.58
N GLY A 868 6.93 -24.81 29.29
CA GLY A 868 6.48 -24.45 30.63
C GLY A 868 5.45 -23.31 30.60
N ASP A 869 5.27 -22.62 31.73
CA ASP A 869 4.14 -21.68 31.90
C ASP A 869 4.41 -20.24 31.44
N SER A 870 5.68 -19.87 31.23
CA SER A 870 6.07 -18.47 30.94
C SER A 870 6.99 -18.31 29.73
N ARG A 871 7.24 -19.38 28.97
CA ARG A 871 8.16 -19.35 27.83
C ARG A 871 7.56 -20.01 26.61
N VAL A 872 7.95 -19.50 25.44
CA VAL A 872 7.45 -19.96 24.13
C VAL A 872 8.64 -20.25 23.22
N LEU A 873 8.67 -21.45 22.66
CA LEU A 873 9.59 -21.84 21.60
C LEU A 873 9.14 -21.22 20.29
N VAL A 874 10.08 -20.68 19.53
CA VAL A 874 9.81 -20.02 18.24
C VAL A 874 10.77 -20.57 17.20
N ALA A 875 10.22 -21.16 16.13
CA ALA A 875 11.01 -21.53 14.96
C ALA A 875 11.18 -20.32 14.03
N GLN A 876 12.41 -19.86 13.83
CA GLN A 876 12.74 -18.70 13.01
C GLN A 876 13.32 -19.11 11.64
N THR A 877 12.91 -18.39 10.60
CA THR A 877 13.40 -18.49 9.23
C THR A 877 13.49 -17.09 8.62
N ALA A 878 14.58 -16.37 8.86
CA ALA A 878 14.87 -15.05 8.27
C ALA A 878 16.19 -15.10 7.50
N GLY A 879 16.26 -14.58 6.28
CA GLY A 879 17.50 -14.61 5.47
C GLY A 879 18.15 -16.01 5.43
N THR A 880 19.38 -16.10 5.94
CA THR A 880 20.15 -17.33 6.19
C THR A 880 19.94 -17.93 7.58
N GLU A 881 19.38 -17.19 8.53
CA GLU A 881 19.15 -17.63 9.90
C GLU A 881 18.04 -18.69 9.98
N ARG A 882 18.36 -19.84 10.58
CA ARG A 882 17.42 -20.91 10.91
C ARG A 882 17.66 -21.32 12.35
N ARG A 883 16.88 -20.73 13.25
CA ARG A 883 17.08 -20.86 14.69
C ARG A 883 15.84 -21.37 15.40
N LEU A 884 16.04 -22.23 16.38
CA LEU A 884 15.04 -22.53 17.39
C LEU A 884 15.31 -21.61 18.58
N LEU A 885 14.37 -20.71 18.85
CA LEU A 885 14.48 -19.70 19.89
C LEU A 885 13.60 -20.08 21.08
N LEU A 886 13.98 -19.61 22.26
CA LEU A 886 13.16 -19.63 23.48
C LEU A 886 12.90 -18.19 23.91
N PHE A 887 11.64 -17.77 23.80
CA PHE A 887 11.17 -16.46 24.22
C PHE A 887 10.61 -16.55 25.63
N ASP A 888 11.08 -15.72 26.55
CA ASP A 888 10.58 -15.65 27.92
C ASP A 888 9.64 -14.45 28.09
N LEU A 889 8.37 -14.74 28.41
CA LEU A 889 7.30 -13.73 28.52
C LEU A 889 7.49 -12.79 29.73
N THR A 890 8.26 -13.20 30.75
CA THR A 890 8.45 -12.40 31.96
C THR A 890 9.60 -11.41 31.82
N THR A 891 10.64 -11.79 31.08
CA THR A 891 11.83 -10.96 30.87
C THR A 891 11.86 -10.29 29.50
N GLU A 892 11.02 -10.74 28.57
CA GLU A 892 11.00 -10.33 27.15
C GLU A 892 12.33 -10.59 26.43
N LYS A 893 13.12 -11.54 26.96
CA LYS A 893 14.39 -11.95 26.39
C LYS A 893 14.22 -13.18 25.52
N THR A 894 15.03 -13.24 24.47
CA THR A 894 15.10 -14.38 23.54
C THR A 894 16.44 -15.08 23.72
N GLU A 895 16.40 -16.39 23.91
CA GLU A 895 17.58 -17.27 23.90
C GLU A 895 17.60 -18.11 22.62
N VAL A 896 18.76 -18.24 21.96
CA VAL A 896 18.95 -19.17 20.84
C VAL A 896 19.26 -20.56 21.40
N LEU A 897 18.39 -21.55 21.14
CA LEU A 897 18.60 -22.92 21.61
C LEU A 897 19.35 -23.79 20.61
N VAL A 898 19.04 -23.62 19.32
CA VAL A 898 19.62 -24.39 18.21
C VAL A 898 19.77 -23.50 17.00
N ASP A 899 20.89 -23.62 16.29
CA ASP A 899 21.19 -22.97 15.03
C ASP A 899 21.89 -23.94 14.04
N GLY A 900 22.31 -23.44 12.88
CA GLY A 900 23.11 -24.23 11.92
C GLY A 900 22.32 -25.24 11.07
N PHE A 901 21.02 -25.01 10.86
CA PHE A 901 20.17 -25.81 9.96
C PHE A 901 19.91 -25.07 8.64
N ASP A 902 19.68 -25.79 7.53
CA ASP A 902 19.14 -25.23 6.28
C ASP A 902 17.67 -24.81 6.46
N ARG A 903 16.93 -25.61 7.25
CA ARG A 903 15.57 -25.31 7.70
C ARG A 903 15.22 -26.03 9.00
N LEU A 904 14.35 -25.44 9.80
CA LEU A 904 13.71 -26.07 10.95
C LEU A 904 12.26 -25.57 11.11
N TRP A 905 11.40 -26.41 11.67
CA TRP A 905 9.98 -26.13 11.91
C TRP A 905 9.37 -27.10 12.93
N SER A 906 8.16 -26.78 13.36
CA SER A 906 7.28 -27.60 14.22
C SER A 906 7.94 -28.11 15.49
N PRO A 907 8.37 -27.22 16.40
CA PRO A 907 8.83 -27.61 17.72
C PRO A 907 7.68 -28.20 18.54
N SER A 908 7.99 -29.13 19.44
CA SER A 908 7.09 -29.63 20.48
C SER A 908 7.88 -29.91 21.76
N ALA A 909 7.36 -29.51 22.92
CA ALA A 909 8.03 -29.65 24.20
C ALA A 909 7.25 -30.55 25.16
N ASP A 910 7.95 -31.21 26.08
CA ASP A 910 7.31 -31.84 27.23
C ASP A 910 6.89 -30.79 28.26
N ARG A 911 6.05 -31.16 29.23
CA ARG A 911 5.42 -30.21 30.17
C ARG A 911 6.43 -29.36 30.92
N ASP A 912 7.50 -29.99 31.42
CA ASP A 912 8.54 -29.32 32.20
C ASP A 912 9.58 -28.60 31.31
N CYS A 913 9.39 -28.64 29.99
CA CYS A 913 10.35 -28.20 28.99
C CYS A 913 11.79 -28.69 29.26
N ARG A 914 11.92 -29.98 29.56
CA ARG A 914 13.20 -30.67 29.67
C ARG A 914 13.65 -31.21 28.31
N ARG A 915 12.70 -31.51 27.44
CA ARG A 915 12.94 -32.10 26.12
C ARG A 915 12.11 -31.39 25.06
N VAL A 916 12.77 -31.03 23.97
CA VAL A 916 12.13 -30.43 22.80
C VAL A 916 12.40 -31.30 21.60
N VAL A 917 11.36 -31.66 20.85
CA VAL A 917 11.49 -32.29 19.54
C VAL A 917 11.16 -31.28 18.46
N PHE A 918 11.85 -31.35 17.33
CA PHE A 918 11.59 -30.47 16.20
C PHE A 918 11.97 -31.16 14.90
N CYS A 919 11.49 -30.64 13.78
CA CYS A 919 11.85 -31.13 12.46
C CYS A 919 12.83 -30.17 11.78
N GLY A 920 13.80 -30.70 11.03
CA GLY A 920 14.72 -29.87 10.28
C GLY A 920 15.50 -30.58 9.19
N LYS A 921 16.34 -29.81 8.51
CA LYS A 921 17.36 -30.22 7.53
C LYS A 921 18.67 -29.57 7.90
N ARG A 922 19.77 -30.33 8.00
CA ARG A 922 21.08 -29.74 8.31
C ARG A 922 21.65 -29.05 7.08
N THR A 923 21.57 -29.69 5.93
CA THR A 923 22.04 -29.13 4.65
C THR A 923 20.96 -29.11 3.56
N LYS A 924 21.21 -28.30 2.52
CA LYS A 924 20.34 -28.19 1.35
C LYS A 924 20.38 -29.48 0.53
N GLY A 925 19.32 -30.28 0.62
CA GLY A 925 19.20 -31.56 -0.07
C GLY A 925 18.81 -32.70 0.87
N ASP A 926 19.10 -32.54 2.16
CA ASP A 926 18.76 -33.53 3.17
C ASP A 926 17.27 -33.88 3.16
N LYS A 927 16.98 -35.13 3.52
CA LYS A 927 15.63 -35.53 3.91
C LYS A 927 15.21 -34.76 5.16
N ARG A 928 13.89 -34.70 5.38
CA ARG A 928 13.34 -34.01 6.55
C ARG A 928 13.50 -34.96 7.73
N THR A 929 14.11 -34.49 8.81
CA THR A 929 14.54 -35.33 9.94
C THR A 929 13.96 -34.79 11.24
N VAL A 930 13.62 -35.70 12.17
CA VAL A 930 13.16 -35.35 13.52
C VAL A 930 14.34 -35.40 14.49
N PHE A 931 14.53 -34.32 15.24
CA PHE A 931 15.58 -34.14 16.22
C PHE A 931 14.99 -34.05 17.62
N LEU A 932 15.78 -34.46 18.62
CA LEU A 932 15.51 -34.28 20.05
C LEU A 932 16.62 -33.41 20.65
N LEU A 933 16.22 -32.29 21.24
CA LEU A 933 17.04 -31.42 22.06
C LEU A 933 16.78 -31.73 23.54
N ASP A 934 17.85 -32.03 24.28
CA ASP A 934 17.83 -32.06 25.74
C ASP A 934 18.17 -30.67 26.27
N MET A 935 17.23 -30.06 27.00
CA MET A 935 17.33 -28.65 27.39
C MET A 935 18.43 -28.40 28.43
N LYS A 936 18.80 -29.41 29.22
CA LYS A 936 19.85 -29.29 30.25
C LYS A 936 21.25 -29.37 29.64
N SER A 937 21.48 -30.35 28.78
CA SER A 937 22.78 -30.60 28.16
C SER A 937 23.01 -29.83 26.85
N ARG A 938 21.94 -29.26 26.27
CA ARG A 938 21.91 -28.64 24.93
C ARG A 938 22.31 -29.59 23.79
N ASN A 939 22.29 -30.90 24.05
CA ASN A 939 22.63 -31.90 23.05
C ASN A 939 21.45 -32.15 22.08
N VAL A 940 21.74 -32.20 20.79
CA VAL A 940 20.76 -32.46 19.72
C VAL A 940 21.04 -33.82 19.08
N VAL A 941 20.10 -34.75 19.17
CA VAL A 941 20.21 -36.10 18.61
C VAL A 941 19.15 -36.37 17.55
N ILE A 942 19.49 -37.17 16.53
CA ILE A 942 18.55 -37.61 15.50
C ILE A 942 17.67 -38.74 16.05
N LEU A 943 16.35 -38.65 15.85
CA LEU A 943 15.40 -39.69 16.23
C LEU A 943 14.87 -40.50 15.04
N SER A 944 14.64 -39.85 13.89
CA SER A 944 14.10 -40.52 12.71
C SER A 944 15.19 -41.18 11.85
N PRO A 945 14.84 -42.16 11.01
CA PRO A 945 15.75 -42.69 9.99
C PRO A 945 16.22 -41.60 9.03
N GLU A 946 17.44 -41.75 8.51
CA GLU A 946 18.04 -40.82 7.54
C GLU A 946 17.54 -41.08 6.10
N ASP A 947 17.06 -42.29 5.83
CA ASP A 947 16.60 -42.75 4.52
C ASP A 947 15.11 -42.47 4.27
N ARG A 948 14.37 -41.89 5.22
CA ARG A 948 12.95 -41.53 5.09
C ARG A 948 12.71 -40.06 5.43
N HIS A 949 11.60 -39.50 4.96
CA HIS A 949 11.15 -38.18 5.38
C HIS A 949 10.31 -38.31 6.66
N ALA A 950 10.74 -37.64 7.72
CA ALA A 950 10.04 -37.55 9.00
C ALA A 950 9.60 -36.10 9.29
N LEU A 951 8.36 -35.92 9.76
CA LEU A 951 7.69 -34.62 9.85
C LEU A 951 6.73 -34.49 11.03
N TYR A 952 6.52 -33.24 11.45
CA TYR A 952 5.52 -32.82 12.43
C TYR A 952 5.58 -33.63 13.73
N PRO A 953 6.72 -33.61 14.44
CA PRO A 953 6.88 -34.39 15.64
C PRO A 953 6.05 -33.82 16.80
N ALA A 954 5.67 -34.70 17.72
CA ALA A 954 5.10 -34.34 19.01
C ALA A 954 5.75 -35.17 20.11
N ILE A 955 5.93 -34.58 21.29
CA ILE A 955 6.40 -35.29 22.48
C ILE A 955 5.27 -35.38 23.51
N SER A 956 5.17 -36.52 24.21
CA SER A 956 4.18 -36.70 25.27
C SER A 956 4.45 -35.75 26.45
N PRO A 957 3.44 -35.28 27.20
CA PRO A 957 3.64 -34.38 28.34
C PRO A 957 4.66 -34.87 29.37
N GLY A 958 4.71 -36.18 29.65
CA GLY A 958 5.71 -36.80 30.52
C GLY A 958 7.10 -37.03 29.90
N GLY A 959 7.35 -36.55 28.68
CA GLY A 959 8.63 -36.60 27.97
C GLY A 959 9.12 -37.99 27.56
N GLY A 960 8.32 -39.04 27.72
CA GLY A 960 8.75 -40.44 27.52
C GLY A 960 8.52 -41.01 26.11
N TRP A 961 7.63 -40.40 25.34
CA TRP A 961 7.21 -40.85 24.02
C TRP A 961 7.25 -39.72 23.01
N VAL A 962 7.61 -40.05 21.77
CA VAL A 962 7.63 -39.12 20.63
C VAL A 962 6.85 -39.74 19.49
N ALA A 963 6.05 -38.95 18.78
CA ALA A 963 5.35 -39.36 17.57
C ALA A 963 5.74 -38.46 16.39
N TRP A 964 5.73 -38.99 15.17
CA TRP A 964 5.93 -38.23 13.94
C TRP A 964 5.31 -38.93 12.73
N ARG A 965 5.21 -38.23 11.60
CA ARG A 965 4.80 -38.77 10.31
C ARG A 965 6.01 -39.17 9.49
N GLU A 966 5.99 -40.36 8.90
CA GLU A 966 7.12 -40.91 8.14
C GLU A 966 6.70 -41.37 6.74
N ALA A 967 7.47 -41.02 5.70
CA ALA A 967 7.20 -41.43 4.32
C ALA A 967 8.49 -41.59 3.49
N ASP A 968 8.45 -42.41 2.45
CA ASP A 968 9.64 -42.70 1.63
C ASP A 968 10.02 -41.51 0.73
N ARG A 969 9.00 -40.83 0.18
CA ARG A 969 9.14 -39.66 -0.70
C ARG A 969 8.24 -38.50 -0.25
N LEU A 970 8.63 -37.27 -0.59
CA LEU A 970 7.90 -36.08 -0.17
C LEU A 970 6.50 -35.95 -0.81
N ASP A 971 6.34 -36.40 -2.05
CA ASP A 971 5.05 -36.49 -2.79
C ASP A 971 4.12 -37.55 -2.20
N SER A 972 4.68 -38.55 -1.50
CA SER A 972 3.93 -39.63 -0.84
C SER A 972 3.44 -39.30 0.57
N LEU A 973 3.60 -38.05 1.06
CA LEU A 973 3.22 -37.64 2.41
C LEU A 973 1.72 -37.83 2.73
N ALA A 974 0.87 -37.94 1.71
CA ALA A 974 -0.53 -38.28 1.88
C ALA A 974 -0.77 -39.72 2.39
N ARG A 975 0.25 -40.58 2.25
CA ARG A 975 0.29 -41.99 2.67
C ARG A 975 1.34 -42.21 3.78
N ALA A 976 1.75 -41.16 4.48
CA ALA A 976 2.73 -41.27 5.55
C ALA A 976 2.24 -42.19 6.69
N GLU A 977 3.16 -42.91 7.32
CA GLU A 977 2.88 -43.73 8.49
C GLU A 977 2.99 -42.87 9.76
N LEU A 978 2.11 -43.11 10.74
CA LEU A 978 2.27 -42.54 12.07
C LEU A 978 3.24 -43.41 12.85
N VAL A 979 4.39 -42.87 13.21
CA VAL A 979 5.39 -43.57 14.02
C VAL A 979 5.29 -43.07 15.45
N VAL A 980 5.27 -43.98 16.41
CA VAL A 980 5.39 -43.68 17.83
C VAL A 980 6.61 -44.38 18.40
N MET A 981 7.43 -43.67 19.15
CA MET A 981 8.69 -44.14 19.71
C MET A 981 8.74 -43.92 21.21
N LYS A 982 9.14 -44.96 21.95
CA LYS A 982 9.53 -44.83 23.36
C LYS A 982 11.00 -44.42 23.42
N LEU A 983 11.30 -43.27 24.05
CA LEU A 983 12.68 -42.79 24.15
C LEU A 983 13.55 -43.75 24.97
N LYS A 984 13.03 -44.26 26.10
CA LYS A 984 13.71 -45.28 26.91
C LYS A 984 13.73 -46.61 26.16
N GLY A 985 14.93 -47.03 25.76
CA GLY A 985 15.17 -48.26 24.99
C GLY A 985 14.93 -48.16 23.49
N LYS A 986 14.69 -46.94 22.96
CA LYS A 986 14.55 -46.62 21.52
C LYS A 986 13.61 -47.56 20.73
N ARG A 987 12.52 -48.04 21.34
CA ARG A 987 11.56 -48.93 20.68
C ARG A 987 10.59 -48.12 19.82
N ARG A 988 10.52 -48.46 18.52
CA ARG A 988 9.63 -47.83 17.53
C ARG A 988 8.45 -48.75 17.23
N THR A 989 7.26 -48.18 17.15
CA THR A 989 6.05 -48.85 16.70
C THR A 989 5.48 -48.04 15.54
N GLY A 990 5.47 -48.64 14.35
CA GLY A 990 4.73 -48.09 13.22
C GLY A 990 3.25 -48.40 13.38
N LEU A 991 2.41 -47.37 13.36
CA LEU A 991 0.97 -47.53 13.36
C LEU A 991 0.51 -47.63 11.89
N ARG A 992 -0.25 -48.69 11.58
CA ARG A 992 -0.72 -49.03 10.21
C ARG A 992 -1.29 -47.80 9.49
N PRO A 993 -1.09 -47.69 8.16
CA PRO A 993 -1.08 -46.42 7.45
C PRO A 993 -2.38 -45.67 7.65
N HIS A 994 -2.28 -44.54 8.35
CA HIS A 994 -3.33 -43.54 8.36
C HIS A 994 -3.09 -42.64 7.15
N ARG A 995 -4.11 -42.40 6.32
CA ARG A 995 -3.95 -41.46 5.21
C ARG A 995 -4.00 -40.05 5.79
N PHE A 996 -2.88 -39.36 5.72
CA PHE A 996 -2.80 -37.99 6.18
C PHE A 996 -3.08 -37.03 5.03
N GLY A 997 -3.70 -35.89 5.30
CA GLY A 997 -3.79 -34.82 4.30
C GLY A 997 -2.42 -34.15 4.04
N LEU A 998 -2.24 -33.56 2.86
CA LEU A 998 -1.11 -32.66 2.59
C LEU A 998 -1.17 -31.37 3.43
N SER A 999 -2.37 -30.96 3.87
CA SER A 999 -2.64 -29.75 4.64
C SER A 999 -2.51 -29.91 6.17
N GLN A 1000 -2.27 -31.14 6.65
CA GLN A 1000 -2.18 -31.47 8.06
C GLN A 1000 -0.78 -31.21 8.62
N ARG A 1001 -0.68 -30.43 9.70
CA ARG A 1001 0.60 -29.86 10.17
C ARG A 1001 0.97 -30.17 11.62
N ARG A 1002 0.06 -30.71 12.44
CA ARG A 1002 0.36 -30.98 13.86
C ARG A 1002 -0.09 -32.35 14.33
N LEU A 1003 0.68 -32.88 15.27
CA LEU A 1003 0.34 -34.03 16.10
C LEU A 1003 0.31 -33.56 17.56
N ARG A 1004 -0.53 -34.15 18.40
CA ARG A 1004 -0.56 -33.91 19.84
C ARG A 1004 -0.75 -35.19 20.62
N PHE A 1005 -0.12 -35.29 21.79
CA PHE A 1005 -0.42 -36.37 22.72
C PHE A 1005 -1.59 -35.96 23.61
N SER A 1006 -2.36 -36.96 24.06
CA SER A 1006 -3.24 -36.79 25.22
C SER A 1006 -2.44 -36.37 26.45
N GLU A 1007 -3.14 -35.78 27.42
CA GLU A 1007 -2.56 -35.35 28.68
C GLU A 1007 -1.88 -36.51 29.44
N ASP A 1008 -2.49 -37.70 29.39
CA ASP A 1008 -1.94 -38.94 29.95
C ASP A 1008 -0.90 -39.65 29.04
N GLY A 1009 -0.65 -39.10 27.85
CA GLY A 1009 0.27 -39.62 26.83
C GLY A 1009 -0.12 -40.96 26.22
N ARG A 1010 -1.35 -41.46 26.40
CA ARG A 1010 -1.86 -42.72 25.83
C ARG A 1010 -2.34 -42.60 24.39
N PHE A 1011 -2.82 -41.44 23.97
CA PHE A 1011 -3.38 -41.21 22.64
C PHE A 1011 -2.55 -40.18 21.87
N VAL A 1012 -2.55 -40.32 20.55
CA VAL A 1012 -2.01 -39.33 19.62
C VAL A 1012 -3.18 -38.79 18.80
N TYR A 1013 -3.36 -37.48 18.87
CA TYR A 1013 -4.35 -36.70 18.16
C TYR A 1013 -3.77 -36.10 16.89
N PHE A 1014 -4.59 -36.05 15.85
CA PHE A 1014 -4.23 -35.51 14.57
C PHE A 1014 -5.50 -35.15 13.77
N ALA A 1015 -5.40 -34.19 12.84
CA ALA A 1015 -6.55 -33.66 12.11
C ALA A 1015 -6.62 -34.16 10.66
N GLU A 1016 -7.72 -34.78 10.24
CA GLU A 1016 -7.95 -35.17 8.84
C GLU A 1016 -8.81 -34.13 8.13
N PRO A 1017 -8.33 -33.50 7.03
CA PRO A 1017 -9.08 -32.48 6.32
C PRO A 1017 -10.32 -33.05 5.62
N LEU A 1018 -11.41 -32.29 5.65
CA LEU A 1018 -12.69 -32.58 4.99
C LEU A 1018 -13.10 -31.38 4.12
N GLU A 1019 -14.09 -31.56 3.25
CA GLU A 1019 -14.70 -30.44 2.55
C GLU A 1019 -15.39 -29.51 3.57
N GLY A 1020 -14.95 -28.25 3.64
CA GLY A 1020 -15.47 -27.26 4.59
C GLY A 1020 -14.97 -27.36 6.04
N GLY A 1021 -13.98 -28.21 6.36
CA GLY A 1021 -13.46 -28.35 7.73
C GLY A 1021 -12.39 -29.44 7.91
N ALA A 1022 -12.23 -29.95 9.14
CA ALA A 1022 -11.42 -31.14 9.42
C ALA A 1022 -12.01 -31.91 10.60
N ARG A 1023 -11.85 -33.22 10.60
CA ARG A 1023 -12.15 -34.03 11.78
C ARG A 1023 -10.91 -34.23 12.64
N ILE A 1024 -11.04 -34.12 13.95
CA ILE A 1024 -10.00 -34.50 14.90
C ILE A 1024 -10.14 -35.98 15.20
N LEU A 1025 -9.06 -36.71 15.01
CA LEU A 1025 -8.96 -38.14 15.26
C LEU A 1025 -7.97 -38.39 16.38
N LYS A 1026 -8.21 -39.44 17.16
CA LYS A 1026 -7.25 -39.97 18.13
C LYS A 1026 -6.98 -41.44 17.88
N VAL A 1027 -5.73 -41.85 18.08
CA VAL A 1027 -5.32 -43.26 18.04
C VAL A 1027 -4.52 -43.58 19.29
N HIS A 1028 -4.75 -44.77 19.86
CA HIS A 1028 -3.96 -45.22 21.00
C HIS A 1028 -2.50 -45.46 20.55
N ARG A 1029 -1.53 -45.01 21.35
CA ARG A 1029 -0.09 -45.10 21.04
C ARG A 1029 0.40 -46.53 20.79
N GLY A 1030 -0.32 -47.51 21.34
CA GLY A 1030 -0.03 -48.94 21.18
C GLY A 1030 -0.61 -49.58 19.91
N GLY A 1031 -1.32 -48.83 19.07
CA GLY A 1031 -2.06 -49.38 17.93
C GLY A 1031 -3.57 -49.35 18.12
N GLY A 1032 -4.27 -49.52 17.00
CA GLY A 1032 -5.73 -49.54 16.94
C GLY A 1032 -6.28 -48.74 15.77
N ARG A 1033 -7.60 -48.73 15.64
CA ARG A 1033 -8.32 -47.87 14.70
C ARG A 1033 -8.36 -46.45 15.25
N ALA A 1034 -8.12 -45.46 14.40
CA ALA A 1034 -8.33 -44.06 14.76
C ALA A 1034 -9.83 -43.81 15.01
N VAL A 1035 -10.14 -43.11 16.10
CA VAL A 1035 -11.50 -42.77 16.53
C VAL A 1035 -11.72 -41.28 16.35
N GLU A 1036 -12.85 -40.92 15.76
CA GLU A 1036 -13.26 -39.52 15.59
C GLU A 1036 -13.63 -38.92 16.95
N VAL A 1037 -13.12 -37.73 17.21
CA VAL A 1037 -13.32 -36.98 18.46
C VAL A 1037 -14.36 -35.90 18.22
N THR A 1038 -14.14 -35.07 17.20
CA THR A 1038 -15.03 -33.97 16.85
C THR A 1038 -14.80 -33.49 15.42
N LEU A 1039 -15.72 -32.70 14.90
CA LEU A 1039 -15.62 -32.01 13.62
C LEU A 1039 -15.35 -30.52 13.86
N LEU A 1040 -14.29 -30.00 13.26
CA LEU A 1040 -13.95 -28.59 13.30
C LEU A 1040 -14.35 -27.93 11.97
N PRO A 1041 -15.38 -27.06 11.96
CA PRO A 1041 -15.77 -26.34 10.75
C PRO A 1041 -14.72 -25.29 10.36
N GLY A 1042 -14.59 -25.00 9.07
CA GLY A 1042 -13.84 -23.84 8.56
C GLY A 1042 -12.32 -23.87 8.73
N ILE A 1043 -11.69 -24.95 9.17
CA ILE A 1043 -10.23 -24.95 9.43
C ILE A 1043 -9.36 -24.77 8.15
N HIS A 1044 -8.47 -23.78 8.17
CA HIS A 1044 -7.66 -23.34 7.00
C HIS A 1044 -6.52 -24.30 6.62
N THR A 1045 -5.89 -24.85 7.64
CA THR A 1045 -4.81 -25.82 7.60
C THR A 1045 -5.03 -26.64 8.84
N ALA A 1046 -5.07 -27.97 8.73
CA ALA A 1046 -5.31 -28.90 9.85
C ALA A 1046 -4.21 -28.81 10.94
N ASP A 1047 -4.18 -27.66 11.58
CA ASP A 1047 -3.29 -27.10 12.58
C ASP A 1047 -4.20 -26.75 13.76
N PHE A 1048 -3.86 -27.27 14.92
CA PHE A 1048 -4.69 -27.18 16.11
C PHE A 1048 -3.80 -27.39 17.33
N ASP A 1049 -4.31 -27.07 18.51
CA ASP A 1049 -3.77 -27.53 19.77
C ASP A 1049 -4.88 -28.04 20.70
N LEU A 1050 -4.48 -28.89 21.64
CA LEU A 1050 -5.33 -29.37 22.71
C LEU A 1050 -4.90 -28.67 23.98
N CYS A 1051 -5.82 -27.96 24.62
CA CYS A 1051 -5.58 -27.49 25.96
C CYS A 1051 -5.63 -28.68 26.95
N PRO A 1052 -4.88 -28.62 28.06
CA PRO A 1052 -4.94 -29.60 29.14
C PRO A 1052 -6.38 -29.99 29.50
N GLY A 1053 -6.63 -31.29 29.67
CA GLY A 1053 -7.97 -31.85 29.87
C GLY A 1053 -8.73 -32.20 28.58
N GLU A 1054 -8.24 -31.80 27.41
CA GLU A 1054 -8.75 -32.18 26.07
C GLU A 1054 -10.19 -31.71 25.76
N GLU A 1055 -10.81 -30.95 26.66
CA GLU A 1055 -12.15 -30.39 26.44
C GLU A 1055 -12.15 -29.21 25.46
N ARG A 1056 -11.04 -28.44 25.42
CA ARG A 1056 -10.88 -27.26 24.56
C ARG A 1056 -9.84 -27.54 23.47
N ILE A 1057 -10.27 -27.34 22.23
CA ILE A 1057 -9.44 -27.47 21.02
C ILE A 1057 -9.31 -26.09 20.41
N VAL A 1058 -8.09 -25.56 20.33
CA VAL A 1058 -7.80 -24.28 19.67
C VAL A 1058 -7.30 -24.51 18.27
N TYR A 1059 -7.78 -23.74 17.29
CA TYR A 1059 -7.39 -23.91 15.90
C TYR A 1059 -7.61 -22.64 15.07
N PRO A 1060 -6.87 -22.45 13.96
CA PRO A 1060 -7.15 -21.39 13.02
C PRO A 1060 -8.43 -21.70 12.22
N VAL A 1061 -9.46 -20.87 12.37
CA VAL A 1061 -10.71 -20.93 11.61
C VAL A 1061 -10.67 -19.94 10.44
N VAL A 1062 -11.05 -20.41 9.26
CA VAL A 1062 -11.37 -19.58 8.10
C VAL A 1062 -12.79 -19.09 8.26
N THR A 1063 -12.94 -17.79 8.28
CA THR A 1063 -14.22 -17.14 8.10
C THR A 1063 -14.23 -16.51 6.72
N ASP A 1064 -14.95 -17.15 5.79
CA ASP A 1064 -15.22 -16.60 4.47
C ASP A 1064 -16.42 -15.65 4.60
N GLN A 1065 -16.21 -14.37 4.32
CA GLN A 1065 -17.29 -13.41 4.14
C GLN A 1065 -17.36 -13.07 2.65
N ALA A 1066 -18.48 -13.42 2.02
CA ALA A 1066 -18.78 -13.07 0.65
C ALA A 1066 -19.96 -12.11 0.62
N ASP A 1067 -19.71 -10.90 0.15
CA ASP A 1067 -20.72 -9.84 0.06
C ASP A 1067 -20.91 -9.47 -1.41
N ILE A 1068 -22.16 -9.33 -1.84
CA ILE A 1068 -22.51 -8.80 -3.17
C ILE A 1068 -22.86 -7.32 -3.01
N TYR A 1069 -22.24 -6.48 -3.84
CA TYR A 1069 -22.40 -5.01 -3.86
C TYR A 1069 -23.07 -4.53 -5.13
#